data_AF-A0A829GPI2-F1
#
_entry.id   AF-A0A829GPI2-F1
#
_cell.length_a   1.000
_cell.length_b   1.000
_cell.length_c   1.000
_cell.angle_alpha   90.00
_cell.angle_beta   90.00
_cell.angle_gamma   90.00
#
_symmetry.space_group_name_H-M   'P 1'
#
loop_
_entity.id
_entity.type
_entity.pdbx_description
1 polymer ?
#
loop_
_entity_poly.entity_id
_entity_poly.type
_entity_poly.pdbx_seq_one_letter_code
_entity_poly.pdbx_strand_id
1 'polypeptide(L)'
;MANKPPYALSSEAVLKQEQTSLTGLTKEAAQTRLNENGPNELAQAEKKGMLARFLDQFKDFMIIVLLVAALIAGFLLSEWADAGIILAVVLLNAVFGVFQESKAEEAIDALKEMSTPNAHVRRGDQVLTIPSSQLVLGDIVLLEAGDVVPADLRLVESANLKIEESALTGESVPVDKTTAPLDADDVGIGDRTNMAFMNSNITYGRGVGVVIATGMQTEVGRIAGMINSAEETNTPLQENLKSLGKTLTVMILVIAVIVFAVGIWRQAASLPEMFLTAVSLAVAAIPEGLPAIVTIILALGTQKMAKRHALVRKLPAVETLGSTDIIASDKTGTLTQNKMTVEKVYYDGQLNDASAGIHGGNPLMTIMNFANDTQVQDDGKLLGDPTETALVAYGKTQNYDVAKALTGEPRIAEVPFDSERKLMTTVHRRADGKLLVATKGAPDELLKRVTDLATGENTAPLSDSERDAILKANKDMATQALRVLGMAYKVIDTLPEKVDSDTVENHMIFAGLVGMIDPERPEAEAAVAEAKAAGIRPMMITGDHRDTAEAIAVRLGIIDQGDDDAVITGAELDQQSDDEFAKNVAKYSVYARVAPEHKVRIVNAWQKKGKVVAMTGDGVNDAPALKAADIGIGMGITGTEVSKGASDMVLADDNFATIVVAVEEGRKVFSNIQKAIQYLLSANLGEVLTLFMMT
;
A
#
# COMPACT_ATOMS: atom_id res chain seq x y z
N MET A 1 3.49 22.77 30.55
CA MET A 1 3.83 23.14 29.16
C MET A 1 3.06 22.18 28.29
N ALA A 2 2.19 22.67 27.40
CA ALA A 2 1.44 21.79 26.49
C ALA A 2 2.43 20.88 25.73
N ASN A 3 2.13 19.58 25.64
CA ASN A 3 2.94 18.58 24.92
C ASN A 3 3.01 18.96 23.45
N LYS A 4 3.95 19.82 23.08
CA LYS A 4 4.29 20.03 21.69
C LYS A 4 4.92 18.75 21.14
N PRO A 5 4.59 18.35 19.91
CA PRO A 5 5.19 17.17 19.31
C PRO A 5 6.70 17.35 19.13
N PRO A 6 7.52 16.27 19.12
CA PRO A 6 8.98 16.36 19.06
C PRO A 6 9.52 17.16 17.86
N TYR A 7 8.84 17.14 16.71
CA TYR A 7 9.21 17.90 15.52
C TYR A 7 9.07 19.43 15.70
N ALA A 8 8.22 19.89 16.63
CA ALA A 8 8.00 21.31 16.92
C ALA A 8 8.94 21.85 18.01
N LEU A 9 9.82 21.00 18.55
CA LEU A 9 10.77 21.34 19.59
C LEU A 9 12.19 21.52 19.03
N SER A 10 12.97 22.38 19.67
CA SER A 10 14.40 22.50 19.40
C SER A 10 15.17 21.27 19.89
N SER A 11 16.30 20.98 19.26
CA SER A 11 17.18 19.87 19.64
C SER A 11 17.52 19.87 21.14
N GLU A 12 17.79 21.05 21.71
CA GLU A 12 18.07 21.22 23.15
C GLU A 12 16.86 20.87 24.03
N ALA A 13 15.65 21.28 23.61
CA ALA A 13 14.43 20.99 24.36
C ALA A 13 14.11 19.50 24.36
N VAL A 14 14.29 18.81 23.22
CA VAL A 14 14.07 17.36 23.11
C VAL A 14 15.09 16.58 23.93
N LEU A 15 16.38 16.93 23.86
CA LEU A 15 17.41 16.29 24.70
C LEU A 15 17.08 16.43 26.20
N LYS A 16 16.60 17.60 26.62
CA LYS A 16 16.16 17.83 28.01
C LYS A 16 14.92 17.03 28.37
N GLN A 17 13.96 16.89 27.46
CA GLN A 17 12.75 16.09 27.65
C GLN A 17 13.07 14.60 27.81
N GLU A 18 13.96 14.06 26.96
CA GLU A 18 14.39 12.66 27.00
C GLU A 18 15.48 12.38 28.06
N GLN A 19 15.83 13.41 28.86
CA GLN A 19 16.84 13.37 29.92
C GLN A 19 18.18 12.79 29.44
N THR A 20 18.65 13.26 28.28
CA THR A 20 19.89 12.79 27.62
C THR A 20 20.73 13.97 27.12
N SER A 21 21.92 13.68 26.61
CA SER A 21 22.86 14.66 26.06
C SER A 21 23.50 14.13 24.79
N LEU A 22 24.24 14.97 24.05
CA LEU A 22 24.95 14.56 22.83
C LEU A 22 26.06 13.51 23.06
N THR A 23 26.51 13.33 24.30
CA THR A 23 27.43 12.26 24.70
C THR A 23 26.71 10.92 24.90
N GLY A 24 25.37 10.93 24.90
CA GLY A 24 24.51 9.77 25.06
C GLY A 24 24.36 9.27 26.49
N LEU A 25 23.48 8.27 26.65
CA LEU A 25 23.16 7.65 27.94
C LEU A 25 24.33 6.83 28.50
N THR A 26 24.37 6.62 29.81
CA THR A 26 25.27 5.60 30.39
C THR A 26 24.71 4.20 30.14
N LYS A 27 25.56 3.17 30.22
CA LYS A 27 25.13 1.78 30.04
C LYS A 27 24.07 1.37 31.07
N GLU A 28 24.21 1.82 32.31
CA GLU A 28 23.29 1.53 33.41
C GLU A 28 21.92 2.21 33.20
N ALA A 29 21.92 3.47 32.73
CA ALA A 29 20.68 4.17 32.42
C ALA A 29 19.95 3.50 31.25
N ALA A 30 20.68 3.11 30.20
CA ALA A 30 20.11 2.41 29.05
C ALA A 30 19.51 1.05 29.45
N GLN A 31 20.22 0.26 30.26
CA GLN A 31 19.70 -1.03 30.75
C GLN A 31 18.45 -0.87 31.64
N THR A 32 18.43 0.17 32.47
CA THR A 32 17.25 0.47 33.31
C THR A 32 16.04 0.78 32.45
N ARG A 33 16.18 1.66 31.45
CA ARG A 33 15.11 2.00 30.50
C ARG A 33 14.65 0.79 29.67
N LEU A 34 15.57 -0.11 29.31
CA LEU A 34 15.25 -1.34 28.57
C LEU A 34 14.39 -2.29 29.41
N ASN A 35 14.70 -2.43 30.70
CA ASN A 35 13.93 -3.26 31.62
C ASN A 35 12.54 -2.67 31.91
N GLU A 36 12.40 -1.34 31.92
CA GLU A 36 11.13 -0.64 32.18
C GLU A 36 10.20 -0.60 30.96
N ASN A 37 10.75 -0.31 29.77
CA ASN A 37 9.95 -0.07 28.56
C ASN A 37 9.93 -1.27 27.60
N GLY A 38 10.76 -2.28 27.83
CA GLY A 38 10.92 -3.43 26.94
C GLY A 38 11.84 -3.14 25.74
N PRO A 39 12.09 -4.17 24.92
CA PRO A 39 12.94 -4.05 23.73
C PRO A 39 12.27 -3.23 22.63
N ASN A 40 13.08 -2.67 21.75
CA ASN A 40 12.65 -2.03 20.50
C ASN A 40 12.25 -3.09 19.47
N GLU A 41 11.15 -3.78 19.74
CA GLU A 41 10.59 -4.84 18.89
C GLU A 41 9.09 -4.63 18.71
N LEU A 42 8.56 -5.08 17.57
CA LEU A 42 7.13 -5.04 17.29
C LEU A 42 6.44 -6.21 18.00
N ALA A 43 5.38 -5.91 18.74
CA ALA A 43 4.63 -6.91 19.48
C ALA A 43 3.90 -7.87 18.53
N GLN A 44 3.91 -9.17 18.84
CA GLN A 44 3.17 -10.19 18.10
C GLN A 44 1.80 -10.45 18.76
N ALA A 45 0.79 -10.77 17.95
CA ALA A 45 -0.46 -11.30 18.45
C ALA A 45 -0.24 -12.69 19.08
N GLU A 46 -0.85 -12.96 20.23
CA GLU A 46 -0.74 -14.25 20.90
C GLU A 46 -1.36 -15.36 20.05
N LYS A 47 -0.54 -16.34 19.65
CA LYS A 47 -1.01 -17.52 18.91
C LYS A 47 -1.73 -18.49 19.86
N LYS A 48 -2.88 -19.02 19.44
CA LYS A 48 -3.53 -20.14 20.13
C LYS A 48 -2.64 -21.39 20.04
N GLY A 49 -2.34 -22.01 21.19
CA GLY A 49 -1.62 -23.28 21.22
C GLY A 49 -2.42 -24.43 20.59
N MET A 50 -1.74 -25.48 20.12
CA MET A 50 -2.38 -26.64 19.46
C MET A 50 -3.50 -27.28 20.31
N LEU A 51 -3.33 -27.34 21.63
CA LEU A 51 -4.32 -27.91 22.54
C LEU A 51 -5.56 -27.03 22.67
N ALA A 52 -5.40 -25.70 22.63
CA ALA A 52 -6.53 -24.77 22.61
C ALA A 52 -7.33 -24.89 21.31
N ARG A 53 -6.66 -25.04 20.16
CA ARG A 53 -7.32 -25.30 18.86
C ARG A 53 -8.07 -26.62 18.83
N PHE A 54 -7.47 -27.67 19.39
CA PHE A 54 -8.14 -28.97 19.52
C PHE A 54 -9.41 -28.87 20.35
N LEU A 55 -9.38 -28.16 21.49
CA LEU A 55 -10.56 -27.95 22.34
C LEU A 55 -11.61 -27.05 21.66
N ASP A 56 -11.20 -26.10 20.83
CA ASP A 56 -12.12 -25.25 20.07
C ASP A 56 -12.97 -26.07 19.08
N GLN A 57 -12.46 -27.19 18.53
CA GLN A 57 -13.25 -28.08 17.67
C GLN A 57 -14.49 -28.65 18.40
N PHE A 58 -14.41 -28.88 19.71
CA PHE A 58 -15.54 -29.42 20.50
C PHE A 58 -16.62 -28.38 20.84
N LYS A 59 -16.38 -27.09 20.54
CA LYS A 59 -17.38 -26.04 20.71
C LYS A 59 -18.40 -26.00 19.57
N ASP A 60 -18.15 -26.74 18.48
CA ASP A 60 -19.09 -26.83 17.37
C ASP A 60 -20.41 -27.47 17.83
N PHE A 61 -21.52 -26.83 17.45
CA PHE A 61 -22.87 -27.25 17.88
C PHE A 61 -23.21 -28.68 17.43
N MET A 62 -22.77 -29.11 16.25
CA MET A 62 -23.03 -30.49 15.78
C MET A 62 -22.24 -31.50 16.60
N ILE A 63 -20.96 -31.22 16.90
CA ILE A 63 -20.15 -32.10 17.75
C ILE A 63 -20.80 -32.23 19.14
N ILE A 64 -21.32 -31.14 19.71
CA ILE A 64 -22.06 -31.19 20.98
C ILE A 64 -23.28 -32.10 20.88
N VAL A 65 -24.08 -32.00 19.81
CA VAL A 65 -25.25 -32.87 19.59
C VAL A 65 -24.84 -34.35 19.50
N LEU A 66 -23.77 -34.66 18.76
CA LEU A 66 -23.25 -36.02 18.64
C LEU A 66 -22.71 -36.57 19.96
N LEU A 67 -22.04 -35.75 20.77
CA LEU A 67 -21.57 -36.13 22.09
C LEU A 67 -22.74 -36.45 23.04
N VAL A 68 -23.81 -35.65 22.99
CA VAL A 68 -25.05 -35.92 23.75
C VAL A 68 -25.68 -37.23 23.27
N ALA A 69 -25.72 -37.48 21.97
CA ALA A 69 -26.26 -38.73 21.41
C ALA A 69 -25.43 -39.96 21.82
N ALA A 70 -24.10 -39.86 21.80
CA ALA A 70 -23.19 -40.91 22.26
C ALA A 70 -23.35 -41.18 23.76
N LEU A 71 -23.55 -40.14 24.59
CA LEU A 71 -23.84 -40.29 26.02
C LEU A 71 -25.16 -41.04 26.25
N ILE A 72 -26.21 -40.71 25.50
CA ILE A 72 -27.51 -41.41 25.62
C ILE A 72 -27.38 -42.87 25.16
N ALA A 73 -26.74 -43.13 24.01
CA ALA A 73 -26.54 -44.48 23.50
C ALA A 73 -25.74 -45.37 24.48
N GLY A 74 -24.63 -44.85 25.03
CA GLY A 74 -23.77 -45.61 25.93
C GLY A 74 -24.35 -45.79 27.33
N PHE A 75 -24.79 -44.71 27.98
CA PHE A 75 -25.19 -44.75 29.40
C PHE A 75 -26.66 -45.09 29.62
N LEU A 76 -27.57 -44.64 28.74
CA LEU A 76 -29.01 -44.88 28.93
C LEU A 76 -29.47 -46.16 28.23
N LEU A 77 -28.89 -46.51 27.08
CA LEU A 77 -29.28 -47.68 26.29
C LEU A 77 -28.33 -48.87 26.45
N SER A 78 -27.18 -48.69 27.11
CA SER A 78 -26.12 -49.71 27.28
C SER A 78 -25.53 -50.23 25.96
N GLU A 79 -25.63 -49.45 24.88
CA GLU A 79 -25.09 -49.77 23.56
C GLU A 79 -23.71 -49.11 23.36
N TRP A 80 -22.72 -49.70 24.02
CA TRP A 80 -21.34 -49.21 24.03
C TRP A 80 -20.66 -49.28 22.66
N ALA A 81 -21.14 -50.14 21.76
CA ALA A 81 -20.60 -50.26 20.41
C ALA A 81 -20.91 -49.01 19.57
N ASP A 82 -22.18 -48.62 19.47
CA ASP A 82 -22.63 -47.46 18.70
C ASP A 82 -22.13 -46.14 19.31
N ALA A 83 -22.15 -46.02 20.64
CA ALA A 83 -21.53 -44.89 21.33
C ALA A 83 -20.03 -44.76 21.00
N GLY A 84 -19.32 -45.90 20.93
CA GLY A 84 -17.91 -45.96 20.54
C GLY A 84 -17.66 -45.52 19.10
N ILE A 85 -18.53 -45.89 18.16
CA ILE A 85 -18.44 -45.46 16.75
C ILE A 85 -18.64 -43.94 16.64
N ILE A 86 -19.67 -43.39 17.29
CA ILE A 86 -19.93 -41.93 17.28
C ILE A 86 -18.74 -41.15 17.87
N LEU A 87 -18.19 -41.61 19.00
CA LEU A 87 -17.02 -41.00 19.62
C LEU A 87 -15.78 -41.06 18.71
N ALA A 88 -15.57 -42.17 18.00
CA ALA A 88 -14.46 -42.32 17.07
C ALA A 88 -14.57 -41.31 15.91
N VAL A 89 -15.76 -41.14 15.33
CA VAL A 89 -16.02 -40.15 14.26
C VAL A 89 -15.74 -38.73 14.75
N VAL A 90 -16.24 -38.35 15.94
CA VAL A 90 -16.01 -37.02 16.53
C VAL A 90 -14.52 -36.74 16.76
N LEU A 91 -13.78 -37.72 17.32
CA LEU A 91 -12.34 -37.61 17.55
C LEU A 91 -11.56 -37.44 16.24
N LEU A 92 -11.91 -38.26 15.24
CA LEU A 92 -11.25 -38.27 13.94
C LEU A 92 -11.50 -36.95 13.20
N ASN A 93 -12.71 -36.39 13.28
CA ASN A 93 -13.05 -35.06 12.77
C ASN A 93 -12.26 -33.94 13.48
N ALA A 94 -12.14 -33.98 14.81
CA ALA A 94 -11.37 -32.99 15.56
C ALA A 94 -9.87 -33.02 15.20
N VAL A 95 -9.29 -34.22 15.02
CA VAL A 95 -7.90 -34.39 14.58
C VAL A 95 -7.70 -33.85 13.17
N PHE A 96 -8.62 -34.15 12.23
CA PHE A 96 -8.56 -33.59 10.88
C PHE A 96 -8.66 -32.07 10.87
N GLY A 97 -9.53 -31.49 11.71
CA GLY A 97 -9.66 -30.03 11.84
C GLY A 97 -8.34 -29.36 12.25
N VAL A 98 -7.70 -29.87 13.31
CA VAL A 98 -6.40 -29.32 13.79
C VAL A 98 -5.29 -29.51 12.74
N PHE A 99 -5.26 -30.65 12.05
CA PHE A 99 -4.24 -30.90 11.02
C PHE A 99 -4.40 -29.98 9.80
N GLN A 100 -5.63 -29.67 9.40
CA GLN A 100 -5.92 -28.72 8.32
C GLN A 100 -5.50 -27.29 8.71
N GLU A 101 -5.70 -26.90 9.97
CA GLU A 101 -5.37 -25.57 10.49
C GLU A 101 -3.85 -25.35 10.62
N SER A 102 -3.10 -26.33 11.14
CA SER A 102 -1.66 -26.19 11.39
C SER A 102 -0.79 -26.09 10.12
N LYS A 103 -1.18 -26.77 9.03
CA LYS A 103 -0.39 -26.73 7.77
C LYS A 103 -0.45 -25.37 7.06
N ALA A 104 -1.48 -24.58 7.31
CA ALA A 104 -1.60 -23.25 6.72
C ALA A 104 -0.64 -22.23 7.36
N GLU A 105 -0.24 -22.44 8.61
CA GLU A 105 0.59 -21.49 9.37
C GLU A 105 2.10 -21.73 9.25
N GLU A 106 2.55 -22.99 9.13
CA GLU A 106 3.99 -23.31 9.04
C GLU A 106 4.68 -22.64 7.84
N ALA A 107 3.95 -22.40 6.74
CA ALA A 107 4.48 -21.71 5.56
C ALA A 107 4.72 -20.21 5.77
N ILE A 108 4.03 -19.59 6.75
CA ILE A 108 4.14 -18.15 7.06
C ILE A 108 5.26 -17.88 8.06
N ASP A 109 5.53 -18.82 8.98
CA ASP A 109 6.54 -18.65 10.02
C ASP A 109 7.99 -18.81 9.47
N ALA A 110 8.18 -19.63 8.44
CA ALA A 110 9.49 -19.82 7.79
C ALA A 110 10.04 -18.57 7.07
N LEU A 111 9.20 -17.57 6.80
CA LEU A 111 9.60 -16.31 6.16
C LEU A 111 10.08 -15.23 7.15
N LYS A 112 9.86 -15.41 8.46
CA LYS A 112 10.03 -14.35 9.48
C LYS A 112 11.38 -14.35 10.21
N GLU A 113 12.20 -15.39 10.07
CA GLU A 113 13.50 -15.49 10.74
C GLU A 113 14.64 -14.71 10.06
N MET A 114 14.36 -13.93 9.02
CA MET A 114 15.38 -13.19 8.27
C MET A 114 15.30 -11.69 8.56
N SER A 115 16.22 -11.18 9.40
CA SER A 115 16.68 -9.78 9.53
C SER A 115 16.29 -9.03 10.81
N THR A 116 17.18 -9.01 11.79
CA THR A 116 17.22 -7.95 12.83
C THR A 116 18.43 -7.05 12.54
N PRO A 117 18.24 -5.76 12.20
CA PRO A 117 19.36 -4.85 11.90
C PRO A 117 20.17 -4.51 13.16
N ASN A 118 21.45 -4.16 12.97
CA ASN A 118 22.28 -3.54 14.00
C ASN A 118 22.14 -2.01 13.95
N ALA A 119 22.37 -1.34 15.08
CA ALA A 119 22.33 0.11 15.23
C ALA A 119 23.65 0.65 15.81
N HIS A 120 24.09 1.82 15.34
CA HIS A 120 25.25 2.54 15.86
C HIS A 120 24.80 3.60 16.87
N VAL A 121 25.18 3.44 18.15
CA VAL A 121 24.78 4.33 19.24
C VAL A 121 25.95 4.97 19.94
N ARG A 122 25.78 6.19 20.42
CA ARG A 122 26.71 6.83 21.36
C ARG A 122 26.18 6.65 22.77
N ARG A 123 26.93 6.00 23.65
CA ARG A 123 26.63 5.83 25.08
C ARG A 123 27.88 6.12 25.91
N GLY A 124 27.84 7.16 26.76
CA GLY A 124 29.00 7.58 27.55
C GLY A 124 30.19 8.04 26.71
N ASP A 125 29.92 8.77 25.62
CA ASP A 125 30.89 9.29 24.64
C ASP A 125 31.65 8.20 23.84
N GLN A 126 31.21 6.94 23.92
CA GLN A 126 31.71 5.85 23.11
C GLN A 126 30.66 5.43 22.07
N VAL A 127 31.11 5.25 20.83
CA VAL A 127 30.29 4.67 19.76
C VAL A 127 30.31 3.16 19.89
N LEU A 128 29.13 2.54 19.97
CA LEU A 128 28.92 1.11 20.12
C LEU A 128 27.96 0.64 19.03
N THR A 129 28.19 -0.56 18.51
CA THR A 129 27.22 -1.26 17.65
C THR A 129 26.43 -2.24 18.50
N ILE A 130 25.12 -2.06 18.57
CA ILE A 130 24.21 -2.92 19.33
C ILE A 130 23.09 -3.44 18.43
N PRO A 131 22.45 -4.58 18.76
CA PRO A 131 21.22 -4.97 18.09
C PRO A 131 20.16 -3.87 18.23
N SER A 132 19.42 -3.59 17.16
CA SER A 132 18.36 -2.55 17.17
C SER A 132 17.31 -2.77 18.26
N SER A 133 17.06 -4.03 18.66
CA SER A 133 16.14 -4.38 19.76
C SER A 133 16.57 -3.88 21.15
N GLN A 134 17.84 -3.51 21.33
CA GLN A 134 18.38 -2.97 22.60
C GLN A 134 18.38 -1.44 22.67
N LEU A 135 17.81 -0.76 21.67
CA LEU A 135 17.61 0.69 21.68
C LEU A 135 16.54 1.10 22.69
N VAL A 136 16.76 2.21 23.35
CA VAL A 136 15.81 2.80 24.31
C VAL A 136 15.61 4.29 24.02
N LEU A 137 14.52 4.84 24.53
CA LEU A 137 14.25 6.28 24.50
C LEU A 137 15.47 7.07 25.02
N GLY A 138 15.83 8.15 24.33
CA GLY A 138 16.96 9.01 24.67
C GLY A 138 18.35 8.50 24.26
N ASP A 139 18.47 7.33 23.64
CA ASP A 139 19.73 6.94 23.00
C ASP A 139 20.10 7.92 21.87
N ILE A 140 21.39 8.16 21.68
CA ILE A 140 21.92 8.94 20.56
C ILE A 140 22.36 7.96 19.48
N VAL A 141 21.69 7.99 18.35
CA VAL A 141 21.96 7.13 17.19
C VAL A 141 22.76 7.93 16.16
N LEU A 142 23.82 7.31 15.65
CA LEU A 142 24.59 7.83 14.53
C LEU A 142 24.09 7.15 13.26
N LEU A 143 23.88 7.95 12.22
CA LEU A 143 23.30 7.54 10.95
C LEU A 143 24.29 7.85 9.83
N GLU A 144 24.59 6.87 9.00
CA GLU A 144 25.40 7.05 7.79
C GLU A 144 24.71 6.46 6.55
N ALA A 145 25.15 6.88 5.36
CA ALA A 145 24.62 6.35 4.11
C ALA A 145 24.77 4.82 4.03
N GLY A 146 23.67 4.14 3.72
CA GLY A 146 23.56 2.69 3.71
C GLY A 146 22.95 2.09 4.99
N ASP A 147 22.81 2.87 6.07
CA ASP A 147 22.13 2.42 7.28
C ASP A 147 20.60 2.43 7.12
N VAL A 148 19.96 1.55 7.89
CA VAL A 148 18.51 1.56 8.12
C VAL A 148 18.25 2.27 9.44
N VAL A 149 17.33 3.23 9.45
CA VAL A 149 16.94 3.95 10.67
C VAL A 149 16.31 2.96 11.67
N PRO A 150 16.88 2.76 12.87
CA PRO A 150 16.52 1.62 13.71
C PRO A 150 15.37 1.86 14.69
N ALA A 151 14.96 3.11 14.88
CA ALA A 151 13.86 3.58 15.72
C ALA A 151 13.45 4.98 15.25
N ASP A 152 12.37 5.58 15.76
CA ASP A 152 12.03 6.96 15.39
C ASP A 152 12.93 7.95 16.14
N LEU A 153 13.53 8.86 15.38
CA LEU A 153 14.55 9.78 15.85
C LEU A 153 14.17 11.24 15.58
N ARG A 154 14.50 12.10 16.54
CA ARG A 154 14.58 13.55 16.31
C ARG A 154 16.03 13.92 15.95
N LEU A 155 16.24 14.49 14.77
CA LEU A 155 17.59 14.82 14.29
C LEU A 155 18.18 16.03 15.02
N VAL A 156 19.36 15.83 15.62
CA VAL A 156 20.11 16.88 16.31
C VAL A 156 21.26 17.42 15.46
N GLU A 157 21.82 16.59 14.58
CA GLU A 157 22.80 16.97 13.58
C GLU A 157 22.42 16.37 12.22
N SER A 158 22.59 17.15 11.15
CA SER A 158 22.39 16.70 9.76
C SER A 158 23.48 17.31 8.91
N ALA A 159 24.17 16.48 8.13
CA ALA A 159 25.14 16.90 7.13
C ALA A 159 24.79 16.25 5.79
N ASN A 160 24.04 17.00 4.96
CA ASN A 160 23.48 16.55 3.68
C ASN A 160 22.71 15.22 3.80
N LEU A 161 22.04 14.99 4.93
CA LEU A 161 21.35 13.73 5.18
C LEU A 161 20.10 13.65 4.29
N LYS A 162 20.02 12.58 3.50
CA LYS A 162 18.84 12.23 2.71
C LYS A 162 18.34 10.85 3.12
N ILE A 163 17.04 10.74 3.39
CA ILE A 163 16.42 9.50 3.82
C ILE A 163 15.31 9.15 2.82
N GLU A 164 15.31 7.91 2.35
CA GLU A 164 14.23 7.35 1.56
C GLU A 164 13.15 6.83 2.51
N GLU A 165 12.01 7.51 2.52
CA GLU A 165 10.88 7.22 3.42
C GLU A 165 9.69 6.61 2.64
N SER A 166 9.95 6.11 1.44
CA SER A 166 8.98 5.50 0.52
C SER A 166 8.10 4.45 1.19
N ALA A 167 8.67 3.68 2.12
CA ALA A 167 7.96 2.71 2.92
C ALA A 167 6.78 3.34 3.69
N LEU A 168 6.98 4.45 4.40
CA LEU A 168 5.94 5.09 5.22
C LEU A 168 5.10 6.11 4.44
N THR A 169 5.66 6.81 3.46
CA THR A 169 4.97 7.93 2.80
C THR A 169 4.42 7.56 1.44
N GLY A 170 4.95 6.51 0.79
CA GLY A 170 4.68 6.17 -0.61
C GLY A 170 5.45 7.03 -1.61
N GLU A 171 6.23 8.02 -1.15
CA GLU A 171 6.99 8.90 -2.03
C GLU A 171 8.39 8.33 -2.28
N SER A 172 8.74 8.10 -3.55
CA SER A 172 10.02 7.49 -3.92
C SER A 172 11.21 8.45 -3.89
N VAL A 173 10.97 9.76 -3.72
CA VAL A 173 12.04 10.77 -3.71
C VAL A 173 12.64 10.87 -2.30
N PRO A 174 13.96 10.69 -2.13
CA PRO A 174 14.59 10.85 -0.83
C PRO A 174 14.42 12.27 -0.28
N VAL A 175 14.02 12.37 0.99
CA VAL A 175 13.73 13.64 1.66
C VAL A 175 15.00 14.21 2.27
N ASP A 176 15.29 15.48 1.97
CA ASP A 176 16.36 16.26 2.60
C ASP A 176 16.03 16.56 4.07
N LYS A 177 16.95 16.21 4.97
CA LYS A 177 16.72 16.30 6.40
C LYS A 177 17.39 17.50 7.05
N THR A 178 16.64 18.16 7.93
CA THR A 178 17.05 19.38 8.65
C THR A 178 17.02 19.17 10.17
N THR A 179 17.47 20.15 10.95
CA THR A 179 17.43 20.09 12.43
C THR A 179 16.56 21.15 13.06
N ALA A 180 16.13 22.16 12.29
CA ALA A 180 15.30 23.26 12.76
C ALA A 180 13.91 22.75 13.24
N PRO A 181 13.31 23.36 14.27
CA PRO A 181 11.91 23.13 14.61
C PRO A 181 10.99 23.46 13.44
N LEU A 182 9.89 22.73 13.31
CA LEU A 182 8.86 23.00 12.29
C LEU A 182 7.69 23.76 12.93
N ASP A 183 7.34 24.90 12.33
CA ASP A 183 6.26 25.78 12.78
C ASP A 183 4.96 25.46 12.02
N ALA A 184 4.28 24.40 12.42
CA ALA A 184 2.89 24.11 12.05
C ALA A 184 2.29 23.13 13.06
N ASP A 185 1.02 23.36 13.42
CA ASP A 185 0.31 22.54 14.40
C ASP A 185 -0.06 21.13 13.85
N ASP A 186 -0.01 20.97 12.53
CA ASP A 186 -0.36 19.72 11.83
C ASP A 186 0.55 19.50 10.60
N VAL A 187 1.70 18.86 10.83
CA VAL A 187 2.67 18.49 9.78
C VAL A 187 2.53 17.00 9.48
N GLY A 188 2.20 16.67 8.23
CA GLY A 188 2.12 15.30 7.73
C GLY A 188 3.46 14.56 7.89
N ILE A 189 3.44 13.23 7.98
CA ILE A 189 4.63 12.42 8.29
C ILE A 189 5.78 12.70 7.30
N GLY A 190 5.49 12.78 6.00
CA GLY A 190 6.49 13.08 4.96
C GLY A 190 7.08 14.49 5.02
N ASP A 191 6.34 15.45 5.58
CA ASP A 191 6.77 16.85 5.70
C ASP A 191 7.60 17.09 6.99
N ARG A 192 7.75 16.09 7.86
CA ARG A 192 8.55 16.18 9.09
C ARG A 192 10.04 16.03 8.79
N THR A 193 10.63 16.99 8.08
CA THR A 193 12.03 16.96 7.61
C THR A 193 13.07 16.88 8.72
N ASN A 194 12.70 17.13 9.97
CA ASN A 194 13.60 17.11 11.12
C ASN A 194 13.51 15.82 11.97
N MET A 195 12.76 14.85 11.46
CA MET A 195 12.57 13.50 11.98
C MET A 195 13.18 12.46 11.04
N ALA A 196 13.57 11.32 11.60
CA ALA A 196 13.91 10.11 10.84
C ALA A 196 13.10 8.93 11.40
N PHE A 197 12.47 8.15 10.53
CA PHE A 197 11.52 7.11 10.94
C PHE A 197 12.09 5.70 10.80
N MET A 198 11.73 4.82 11.74
CA MET A 198 12.15 3.41 11.76
C MET A 198 11.92 2.73 10.40
N ASN A 199 12.86 1.87 9.98
CA ASN A 199 12.86 1.15 8.69
C ASN A 199 12.96 2.02 7.42
N SER A 200 13.32 3.30 7.55
CA SER A 200 13.67 4.14 6.41
C SER A 200 15.16 3.98 6.06
N ASN A 201 15.50 4.04 4.77
CA ASN A 201 16.88 3.84 4.31
C ASN A 201 17.61 5.19 4.17
N ILE A 202 18.84 5.27 4.67
CA ILE A 202 19.65 6.47 4.49
C ILE A 202 20.38 6.36 3.15
N THR A 203 20.02 7.23 2.22
CA THR A 203 20.56 7.22 0.85
C THR A 203 21.83 8.04 0.73
N TYR A 204 21.95 9.12 1.51
CA TYR A 204 23.09 10.01 1.44
C TYR A 204 23.34 10.77 2.75
N GLY A 205 24.59 11.22 2.94
CA GLY A 205 24.99 12.07 4.05
C GLY A 205 25.14 11.33 5.39
N ARG A 206 25.20 12.10 6.46
CA ARG A 206 25.28 11.60 7.84
C ARG A 206 24.43 12.43 8.77
N GLY A 207 23.93 11.79 9.82
CA GLY A 207 23.07 12.42 10.81
C GLY A 207 23.34 11.90 12.21
N VAL A 208 22.91 12.67 13.19
CA VAL A 208 22.82 12.23 14.58
C VAL A 208 21.41 12.52 15.05
N GLY A 209 20.76 11.53 15.65
CA GLY A 209 19.40 11.64 16.15
C GLY A 209 19.25 11.11 17.56
N VAL A 210 18.32 11.68 18.33
CA VAL A 210 17.90 11.15 19.63
C VAL A 210 16.65 10.28 19.45
N VAL A 211 16.64 9.09 20.04
CA VAL A 211 15.48 8.18 20.02
C VAL A 211 14.33 8.81 20.79
N ILE A 212 13.19 8.97 20.12
CA ILE A 212 11.95 9.53 20.70
C ILE A 212 10.80 8.50 20.79
N ALA A 213 10.88 7.40 20.05
CA ALA A 213 9.94 6.29 20.15
C ALA A 213 10.63 4.96 19.80
N THR A 214 10.22 3.88 20.46
CA THR A 214 10.71 2.51 20.23
C THR A 214 9.54 1.52 20.14
N GLY A 215 9.78 0.38 19.47
CA GLY A 215 8.82 -0.72 19.34
C GLY A 215 7.48 -0.25 18.78
N MET A 216 6.40 -0.59 19.49
CA MET A 216 5.01 -0.24 19.13
C MET A 216 4.69 1.26 19.18
N GLN A 217 5.56 2.10 19.76
CA GLN A 217 5.33 3.55 19.85
C GLN A 217 5.84 4.33 18.63
N THR A 218 6.66 3.69 17.78
CA THR A 218 7.13 4.29 16.51
C THR A 218 5.96 4.43 15.51
N GLU A 219 6.12 5.22 14.45
CA GLU A 219 5.09 5.31 13.40
C GLU A 219 4.89 3.94 12.71
N VAL A 220 5.96 3.18 12.47
CA VAL A 220 5.86 1.78 12.00
C VAL A 220 5.20 0.88 13.04
N GLY A 221 5.47 1.10 14.32
CA GLY A 221 4.84 0.40 15.43
C GLY A 221 3.34 0.66 15.56
N ARG A 222 2.90 1.89 15.30
CA ARG A 222 1.48 2.25 15.23
C ARG A 222 0.81 1.55 14.05
N ILE A 223 1.45 1.54 12.88
CA ILE A 223 1.00 0.78 11.70
C ILE A 223 0.87 -0.72 12.04
N ALA A 224 1.88 -1.32 12.66
CA ALA A 224 1.84 -2.71 13.12
C ALA A 224 0.73 -2.95 14.16
N GLY A 225 0.49 -1.99 15.05
CA GLY A 225 -0.60 -2.01 16.01
C GLY A 225 -1.96 -2.02 15.33
N MET A 226 -2.17 -1.19 14.30
CA MET A 226 -3.39 -1.19 13.50
C MET A 226 -3.60 -2.51 12.75
N ILE A 227 -2.53 -3.11 12.21
CA ILE A 227 -2.58 -4.42 11.56
C ILE A 227 -2.95 -5.53 12.56
N ASN A 228 -2.40 -5.49 13.76
CA ASN A 228 -2.66 -6.49 14.80
C ASN A 228 -4.04 -6.31 15.46
N SER A 229 -4.57 -5.08 15.52
CA SER A 229 -5.88 -4.78 16.09
C SER A 229 -7.03 -4.94 15.10
N ALA A 230 -6.74 -4.98 13.80
CA ALA A 230 -7.72 -5.34 12.78
C ALA A 230 -8.23 -6.76 13.03
N GLU A 231 -9.47 -6.88 13.50
CA GLU A 231 -10.12 -8.18 13.71
C GLU A 231 -10.27 -8.88 12.36
N GLU A 232 -9.87 -10.16 12.29
CA GLU A 232 -10.15 -10.97 11.12
C GLU A 232 -11.66 -11.22 11.03
N THR A 233 -12.29 -10.63 10.02
CA THR A 233 -13.70 -10.87 9.70
C THR A 233 -13.86 -12.20 8.99
N ASN A 234 -14.94 -12.93 9.32
CA ASN A 234 -15.28 -14.16 8.59
C ASN A 234 -15.62 -13.81 7.14
N THR A 235 -15.22 -14.66 6.19
CA THR A 235 -15.58 -14.42 4.79
C THR A 235 -17.08 -14.63 4.55
N PRO A 236 -17.65 -14.04 3.49
CA PRO A 236 -19.06 -14.23 3.17
C PRO A 236 -19.46 -15.71 3.04
N LEU A 237 -18.63 -16.59 2.46
CA LEU A 237 -18.89 -18.02 2.38
C LEU A 237 -18.82 -18.66 3.75
N GLN A 238 -17.89 -18.27 4.62
CA GLN A 238 -17.84 -18.82 5.97
C GLN A 238 -19.14 -18.52 6.74
N GLU A 239 -19.63 -17.27 6.66
CA GLU A 239 -20.93 -16.90 7.26
C GLU A 239 -22.10 -17.66 6.60
N ASN A 240 -22.10 -17.78 5.29
CA ASN A 240 -23.12 -18.54 4.56
C ASN A 240 -23.09 -20.04 4.90
N LEU A 241 -21.92 -20.65 4.99
CA LEU A 241 -21.73 -22.06 5.36
C LEU A 241 -22.13 -22.30 6.81
N LYS A 242 -21.84 -21.37 7.72
CA LYS A 242 -22.27 -21.42 9.12
C LYS A 242 -23.79 -21.33 9.24
N SER A 243 -24.41 -20.41 8.51
CA SER A 243 -25.87 -20.26 8.44
C SER A 243 -26.54 -21.50 7.82
N LEU A 244 -25.97 -22.01 6.73
CA LEU A 244 -26.42 -23.25 6.10
C LEU A 244 -26.30 -24.43 7.06
N GLY A 245 -25.16 -24.60 7.73
CA GLY A 245 -24.92 -25.65 8.72
C GLY A 245 -25.91 -25.59 9.87
N LYS A 246 -26.19 -24.40 10.42
CA LYS A 246 -27.22 -24.20 11.45
C LYS A 246 -28.61 -24.60 10.96
N THR A 247 -28.98 -24.18 9.74
CA THR A 247 -30.28 -24.48 9.14
C THR A 247 -30.45 -25.99 8.88
N LEU A 248 -29.43 -26.62 8.29
CA LEU A 248 -29.40 -28.07 8.07
C LEU A 248 -29.49 -28.84 9.38
N THR A 249 -28.74 -28.45 10.41
CA THR A 249 -28.78 -29.12 11.72
C THR A 249 -30.18 -29.08 12.32
N VAL A 250 -30.86 -27.92 12.26
CA VAL A 250 -32.23 -27.80 12.75
C VAL A 250 -33.18 -28.69 11.94
N MET A 251 -33.06 -28.71 10.61
CA MET A 251 -33.89 -29.59 9.76
C MET A 251 -33.66 -31.07 10.05
N ILE A 252 -32.40 -31.50 10.19
CA ILE A 252 -32.02 -32.88 10.51
C ILE A 252 -32.61 -33.30 11.86
N LEU A 253 -32.51 -32.46 12.89
CA LEU A 253 -33.10 -32.73 14.20
C LEU A 253 -34.63 -32.85 14.14
N VAL A 254 -35.31 -31.97 13.40
CA VAL A 254 -36.76 -32.04 13.20
C VAL A 254 -37.15 -33.36 12.50
N ILE A 255 -36.42 -33.74 11.45
CA ILE A 255 -36.65 -34.99 10.73
C ILE A 255 -36.42 -36.19 11.66
N ALA A 256 -35.32 -36.20 12.43
CA ALA A 256 -35.03 -37.27 13.39
C ALA A 256 -36.14 -37.43 14.43
N VAL A 257 -36.68 -36.33 14.97
CA VAL A 257 -37.83 -36.34 15.89
C VAL A 257 -39.09 -36.89 15.21
N ILE A 258 -39.36 -36.50 13.96
CA ILE A 258 -40.50 -37.02 13.19
C ILE A 258 -40.35 -38.52 12.95
N VAL A 259 -39.18 -39.00 12.52
CA VAL A 259 -38.91 -40.43 12.28
C VAL A 259 -39.07 -41.22 13.57
N PHE A 260 -38.51 -40.73 14.68
CA PHE A 260 -38.65 -41.35 15.99
C PHE A 260 -40.13 -41.47 16.42
N ALA A 261 -40.89 -40.38 16.29
CA ALA A 261 -42.30 -40.36 16.67
C ALA A 261 -43.16 -41.28 15.79
N VAL A 262 -42.93 -41.27 14.47
CA VAL A 262 -43.64 -42.13 13.51
C VAL A 262 -43.30 -43.59 13.73
N GLY A 263 -42.03 -43.94 13.94
CA GLY A 263 -41.61 -45.31 14.18
C GLY A 263 -42.14 -45.88 15.49
N ILE A 264 -42.21 -45.07 16.56
CA ILE A 264 -42.93 -45.45 17.80
C ILE A 264 -44.42 -45.67 17.52
N TRP A 265 -45.06 -44.77 16.79
CA TRP A 265 -46.48 -44.87 16.47
C TRP A 265 -46.81 -46.11 15.64
N ARG A 266 -45.92 -46.49 14.70
CA ARG A 266 -46.02 -47.70 13.88
C ARG A 266 -45.62 -48.99 14.59
N GLN A 267 -45.05 -48.89 15.80
CA GLN A 267 -44.41 -50.02 16.50
C GLN A 267 -43.32 -50.71 15.64
N ALA A 268 -42.56 -49.91 14.87
CA ALA A 268 -41.56 -50.43 13.95
C ALA A 268 -40.37 -51.11 14.67
N ALA A 269 -39.99 -50.60 15.86
CA ALA A 269 -38.94 -51.16 16.70
C ALA A 269 -39.14 -50.76 18.17
N SER A 270 -38.26 -51.24 19.07
CA SER A 270 -38.26 -50.82 20.48
C SER A 270 -37.83 -49.36 20.63
N LEU A 271 -38.17 -48.72 21.77
CA LEU A 271 -37.84 -47.31 22.03
C LEU A 271 -36.33 -47.02 21.95
N PRO A 272 -35.43 -47.87 22.48
CA PRO A 272 -33.98 -47.76 22.27
C PRO A 272 -33.57 -47.83 20.80
N GLU A 273 -34.06 -48.83 20.06
CA GLU A 273 -33.72 -49.03 18.64
C GLU A 273 -34.21 -47.88 17.78
N MET A 274 -35.40 -47.33 18.06
CA MET A 274 -35.93 -46.17 17.37
C MET A 274 -35.11 -44.90 17.66
N PHE A 275 -34.63 -44.74 18.90
CA PHE A 275 -33.76 -43.62 19.26
C PHE A 275 -32.44 -43.70 18.50
N LEU A 276 -31.84 -44.88 18.47
CA LEU A 276 -30.60 -45.12 17.73
C LEU A 276 -30.79 -44.91 16.24
N THR A 277 -31.90 -45.38 15.67
CA THR A 277 -32.25 -45.15 14.25
C THR A 277 -32.35 -43.65 13.94
N ALA A 278 -32.96 -42.86 14.82
CA ALA A 278 -33.08 -41.42 14.65
C ALA A 278 -31.72 -40.71 14.77
N VAL A 279 -30.84 -41.17 15.67
CA VAL A 279 -29.46 -40.66 15.81
C VAL A 279 -28.61 -41.04 14.59
N SER A 280 -28.65 -42.29 14.14
CA SER A 280 -27.92 -42.76 12.95
C SER A 280 -28.36 -42.02 11.69
N LEU A 281 -29.66 -41.76 11.54
CA LEU A 281 -30.20 -40.91 10.48
C LEU A 281 -29.65 -39.48 10.58
N ALA A 282 -29.63 -38.92 11.79
CA ALA A 282 -29.11 -37.58 12.01
C ALA A 282 -27.63 -37.47 11.64
N VAL A 283 -26.82 -38.47 12.01
CA VAL A 283 -25.39 -38.58 11.65
C VAL A 283 -25.23 -38.69 10.13
N ALA A 284 -25.97 -39.61 9.47
CA ALA A 284 -25.87 -39.84 8.03
C ALA A 284 -26.24 -38.60 7.20
N ALA A 285 -27.18 -37.78 7.68
CA ALA A 285 -27.61 -36.58 6.97
C ALA A 285 -26.59 -35.41 7.03
N ILE A 286 -25.54 -35.50 7.84
CA ILE A 286 -24.53 -34.44 7.99
C ILE A 286 -23.64 -34.41 6.73
N PRO A 287 -23.50 -33.27 6.05
CA PRO A 287 -22.66 -33.16 4.85
C PRO A 287 -21.18 -33.01 5.23
N GLU A 288 -20.57 -34.07 5.77
CA GLU A 288 -19.17 -34.09 6.23
C GLU A 288 -18.16 -33.81 5.10
N GLY A 289 -18.52 -34.11 3.84
CA GLY A 289 -17.68 -33.84 2.67
C GLY A 289 -17.64 -32.37 2.25
N LEU A 290 -18.48 -31.50 2.82
CA LEU A 290 -18.62 -30.12 2.37
C LEU A 290 -17.34 -29.27 2.55
N PRO A 291 -16.68 -29.25 3.71
CA PRO A 291 -15.43 -28.49 3.88
C PRO A 291 -14.32 -28.95 2.93
N ALA A 292 -14.21 -30.26 2.69
CA ALA A 292 -13.20 -30.83 1.80
C ALA A 292 -13.41 -30.41 0.34
N ILE A 293 -14.65 -30.52 -0.15
CA ILE A 293 -14.99 -30.12 -1.53
C ILE A 293 -14.80 -28.62 -1.73
N VAL A 294 -15.24 -27.79 -0.77
CA VAL A 294 -15.03 -26.34 -0.81
C VAL A 294 -13.54 -26.02 -0.92
N THR A 295 -12.70 -26.65 -0.10
CA THR A 295 -11.24 -26.46 -0.11
C THR A 295 -10.63 -26.84 -1.46
N ILE A 296 -11.06 -27.96 -2.06
CA ILE A 296 -10.57 -28.39 -3.38
C ILE A 296 -10.97 -27.38 -4.46
N ILE A 297 -12.21 -26.91 -4.47
CA ILE A 297 -12.69 -25.94 -5.47
C ILE A 297 -11.93 -24.61 -5.32
N LEU A 298 -11.72 -24.13 -4.09
CA LEU A 298 -10.93 -22.93 -3.82
C LEU A 298 -9.49 -23.08 -4.32
N ALA A 299 -8.84 -24.22 -4.02
CA ALA A 299 -7.47 -24.48 -4.46
C ALA A 299 -7.34 -24.53 -6.00
N LEU A 300 -8.29 -25.16 -6.69
CA LEU A 300 -8.34 -25.15 -8.16
C LEU A 300 -8.59 -23.74 -8.72
N GLY A 301 -9.39 -22.93 -8.04
CA GLY A 301 -9.58 -21.50 -8.34
C GLY A 301 -8.29 -20.70 -8.22
N THR A 302 -7.59 -20.84 -7.09
CA THR A 302 -6.28 -20.22 -6.86
C THR A 302 -5.26 -20.59 -7.94
N GLN A 303 -5.21 -21.86 -8.36
CA GLN A 303 -4.31 -22.27 -9.44
C GLN A 303 -4.62 -21.58 -10.79
N LYS A 304 -5.90 -21.32 -11.09
CA LYS A 304 -6.29 -20.59 -12.30
C LYS A 304 -5.95 -19.10 -12.20
N MET A 305 -6.20 -18.49 -11.05
CA MET A 305 -5.83 -17.09 -10.77
C MET A 305 -4.33 -16.88 -10.88
N ALA A 306 -3.52 -17.78 -10.33
CA ALA A 306 -2.05 -17.68 -10.38
C ALA A 306 -1.51 -17.72 -11.82
N LYS A 307 -2.15 -18.49 -12.72
CA LYS A 307 -1.80 -18.49 -14.16
C LYS A 307 -2.12 -17.18 -14.86
N ARG A 308 -2.95 -16.34 -14.27
CA ARG A 308 -3.32 -15.00 -14.73
C ARG A 308 -2.76 -13.93 -13.78
N HIS A 309 -1.58 -14.16 -13.21
CA HIS A 309 -0.82 -13.20 -12.40
C HIS A 309 -1.45 -12.80 -11.05
N ALA A 310 -2.56 -13.40 -10.62
CA ALA A 310 -3.16 -13.19 -9.30
C ALA A 310 -2.76 -14.30 -8.31
N LEU A 311 -1.79 -14.01 -7.43
CA LEU A 311 -1.25 -14.96 -6.45
C LEU A 311 -2.02 -14.87 -5.13
N VAL A 312 -2.86 -15.85 -4.86
CA VAL A 312 -3.67 -15.88 -3.63
C VAL A 312 -2.87 -16.49 -2.48
N ARG A 313 -2.74 -15.75 -1.38
CA ARG A 313 -2.04 -16.20 -0.16
C ARG A 313 -3.00 -16.89 0.81
N LYS A 314 -4.24 -16.41 0.91
CA LYS A 314 -5.30 -17.02 1.75
C LYS A 314 -6.42 -17.58 0.88
N LEU A 315 -6.65 -18.89 0.93
CA LEU A 315 -7.69 -19.55 0.11
C LEU A 315 -9.09 -18.93 0.23
N PRO A 316 -9.58 -18.50 1.41
CA PRO A 316 -10.88 -17.86 1.52
C PRO A 316 -11.01 -16.56 0.70
N ALA A 317 -9.90 -15.87 0.42
CA ALA A 317 -9.90 -14.61 -0.34
C ALA A 317 -10.39 -14.80 -1.79
N VAL A 318 -10.22 -15.98 -2.38
CA VAL A 318 -10.73 -16.32 -3.73
C VAL A 318 -12.23 -16.04 -3.82
N GLU A 319 -12.96 -16.34 -2.76
CA GLU A 319 -14.41 -16.23 -2.70
C GLU A 319 -14.84 -14.79 -2.39
N THR A 320 -14.21 -14.15 -1.40
CA THR A 320 -14.45 -12.73 -1.10
C THR A 320 -14.30 -11.85 -2.34
N LEU A 321 -13.28 -12.13 -3.16
CA LEU A 321 -13.05 -11.43 -4.42
C LEU A 321 -14.22 -11.57 -5.42
N GLY A 322 -14.87 -12.73 -5.46
CA GLY A 322 -16.05 -12.95 -6.30
C GLY A 322 -17.27 -12.11 -5.87
N SER A 323 -17.32 -11.75 -4.57
CA SER A 323 -18.38 -10.95 -3.96
C SER A 323 -18.04 -9.45 -3.83
N THR A 324 -16.89 -9.00 -4.34
CA THR A 324 -16.44 -7.62 -4.22
C THR A 324 -17.46 -6.62 -4.80
N ASP A 325 -17.85 -5.64 -3.99
CA ASP A 325 -18.70 -4.51 -4.38
C ASP A 325 -17.87 -3.26 -4.71
N ILE A 326 -16.76 -3.06 -3.99
CA ILE A 326 -15.94 -1.85 -4.03
C ILE A 326 -14.49 -2.24 -4.29
N ILE A 327 -13.83 -1.58 -5.25
CA ILE A 327 -12.37 -1.67 -5.41
C ILE A 327 -11.78 -0.31 -5.09
N ALA A 328 -11.16 -0.20 -3.91
CA ALA A 328 -10.36 0.94 -3.49
C ALA A 328 -8.93 0.74 -3.98
N SER A 329 -8.55 1.43 -5.05
CA SER A 329 -7.21 1.32 -5.62
C SER A 329 -6.32 2.46 -5.16
N ASP A 330 -5.09 2.13 -4.76
CA ASP A 330 -4.04 3.15 -4.75
C ASP A 330 -3.74 3.58 -6.19
N LYS A 331 -3.39 4.86 -6.40
CA LYS A 331 -3.16 5.42 -7.73
C LYS A 331 -1.81 4.97 -8.29
N THR A 332 -0.74 5.21 -7.52
CA THR A 332 0.63 5.07 -8.00
C THR A 332 0.97 3.60 -8.18
N GLY A 333 1.54 3.23 -9.33
CA GLY A 333 1.96 1.85 -9.61
C GLY A 333 0.82 0.86 -9.93
N THR A 334 -0.41 1.11 -9.46
CA THR A 334 -1.58 0.27 -9.75
C THR A 334 -2.37 0.77 -10.95
N LEU A 335 -2.86 2.02 -10.90
CA LEU A 335 -3.60 2.65 -12.00
C LEU A 335 -2.65 3.35 -12.99
N THR A 336 -1.51 3.81 -12.49
CA THR A 336 -0.45 4.45 -13.27
C THR A 336 0.77 3.55 -13.40
N GLN A 337 1.69 3.92 -14.29
CA GLN A 337 2.89 3.14 -14.57
C GLN A 337 4.00 3.32 -13.53
N ASN A 338 3.82 4.22 -12.55
CA ASN A 338 4.87 4.69 -11.63
C ASN A 338 6.14 5.13 -12.38
N LYS A 339 5.92 5.84 -13.50
CA LYS A 339 6.99 6.27 -14.41
C LYS A 339 6.66 7.63 -15.00
N MET A 340 7.26 8.66 -14.41
CA MET A 340 7.17 10.02 -14.95
C MET A 340 7.56 10.05 -16.43
N THR A 341 6.68 10.61 -17.25
CA THR A 341 6.78 10.65 -18.71
C THR A 341 6.42 12.04 -19.22
N VAL A 342 7.21 12.55 -20.16
CA VAL A 342 6.95 13.83 -20.81
C VAL A 342 5.81 13.67 -21.81
N GLU A 343 4.75 14.46 -21.64
CA GLU A 343 3.52 14.39 -22.45
C GLU A 343 3.35 15.62 -23.34
N LYS A 344 3.76 16.80 -22.87
CA LYS A 344 3.63 18.06 -23.61
C LYS A 344 4.92 18.86 -23.58
N VAL A 345 5.20 19.56 -24.66
CA VAL A 345 6.30 20.54 -24.74
C VAL A 345 5.77 21.84 -25.34
N TYR A 346 6.17 22.97 -24.76
CA TYR A 346 5.86 24.29 -25.28
C TYR A 346 7.15 24.99 -25.71
N TYR A 347 7.27 25.32 -26.99
CA TYR A 347 8.42 26.01 -27.56
C TYR A 347 7.99 26.82 -28.78
N ASP A 348 8.74 27.87 -29.12
CA ASP A 348 8.46 28.78 -30.25
C ASP A 348 6.98 29.27 -30.31
N GLY A 349 6.38 29.49 -29.14
CA GLY A 349 4.99 29.97 -29.01
C GLY A 349 3.90 28.92 -29.22
N GLN A 350 4.25 27.63 -29.36
CA GLN A 350 3.30 26.55 -29.64
C GLN A 350 3.37 25.44 -28.59
N LEU A 351 2.20 24.96 -28.16
CA LEU A 351 2.04 23.78 -27.33
C LEU A 351 1.91 22.54 -28.22
N ASN A 352 2.80 21.56 -28.04
CA ASN A 352 2.88 20.35 -28.84
C ASN A 352 2.82 19.10 -27.95
N ASP A 353 2.33 18.00 -28.51
CA ASP A 353 2.48 16.67 -27.92
C ASP A 353 3.94 16.23 -27.96
N ALA A 354 4.40 15.57 -26.89
CA ALA A 354 5.77 15.06 -26.81
C ALA A 354 6.10 14.07 -27.94
N SER A 355 5.10 13.32 -28.42
CA SER A 355 5.25 12.40 -29.56
C SER A 355 5.66 13.09 -30.87
N ALA A 356 5.35 14.38 -31.04
CA ALA A 356 5.74 15.17 -32.20
C ALA A 356 7.22 15.58 -32.18
N GLY A 357 7.90 15.48 -31.03
CA GLY A 357 9.29 15.88 -30.87
C GLY A 357 9.52 17.40 -30.83
N ILE A 358 10.78 17.77 -30.68
CA ILE A 358 11.23 19.18 -30.71
C ILE A 358 11.93 19.43 -32.04
N HIS A 359 11.45 20.42 -32.80
CA HIS A 359 11.95 20.77 -34.13
C HIS A 359 12.31 22.27 -34.21
N GLY A 360 12.92 22.70 -35.31
CA GLY A 360 13.13 24.14 -35.58
C GLY A 360 14.38 24.77 -34.94
N GLY A 361 15.31 23.98 -34.40
CA GLY A 361 16.59 24.48 -33.87
C GLY A 361 16.51 25.10 -32.47
N ASN A 362 15.33 25.07 -31.82
CA ASN A 362 15.14 25.55 -30.46
C ASN A 362 15.99 24.71 -29.46
N PRO A 363 16.70 25.34 -28.50
CA PRO A 363 17.62 24.65 -27.59
C PRO A 363 16.93 23.87 -26.45
N LEU A 364 15.59 23.85 -26.36
CA LEU A 364 14.83 23.20 -25.29
C LEU A 364 15.32 21.76 -24.97
N MET A 365 15.55 20.95 -26.01
CA MET A 365 16.06 19.58 -25.89
C MET A 365 17.43 19.54 -25.20
N THR A 366 18.33 20.46 -25.56
CA THR A 366 19.66 20.56 -24.96
C THR A 366 19.56 21.00 -23.50
N ILE A 367 18.79 22.06 -23.22
CA ILE A 367 18.70 22.66 -21.89
C ILE A 367 18.12 21.68 -20.86
N MET A 368 17.04 20.96 -21.20
CA MET A 368 16.41 20.02 -20.26
C MET A 368 17.30 18.81 -19.92
N ASN A 369 18.22 18.44 -20.83
CA ASN A 369 19.18 17.34 -20.61
C ASN A 369 20.48 17.82 -19.94
N PHE A 370 20.86 19.09 -20.11
CA PHE A 370 22.09 19.65 -19.54
C PHE A 370 21.89 20.09 -18.09
N ALA A 371 20.76 20.72 -17.78
CA ALA A 371 20.36 21.05 -16.42
C ALA A 371 19.74 19.81 -15.74
N ASN A 372 20.50 18.72 -15.60
CA ASN A 372 20.00 17.42 -15.15
C ASN A 372 21.10 16.61 -14.45
N ASP A 373 20.76 15.90 -13.36
CA ASP A 373 21.69 15.07 -12.60
C ASP A 373 21.49 13.56 -12.83
N THR A 374 20.59 13.17 -13.73
CA THR A 374 20.33 11.77 -14.09
C THR A 374 21.59 11.10 -14.61
N GLN A 375 21.95 9.98 -13.99
CA GLN A 375 23.02 9.11 -14.45
C GLN A 375 22.46 7.97 -15.30
N VAL A 376 23.11 7.71 -16.43
CA VAL A 376 22.78 6.57 -17.30
C VAL A 376 23.72 5.42 -16.96
N GLN A 377 23.18 4.30 -16.50
CA GLN A 377 23.96 3.10 -16.23
C GLN A 377 24.27 2.31 -17.52
N ASP A 378 25.24 1.41 -17.45
CA ASP A 378 25.68 0.57 -18.58
C ASP A 378 24.56 -0.33 -19.12
N ASP A 379 23.60 -0.72 -18.29
CA ASP A 379 22.42 -1.49 -18.68
C ASP A 379 21.29 -0.63 -19.30
N GLY A 380 21.52 0.68 -19.41
CA GLY A 380 20.57 1.65 -19.95
C GLY A 380 19.58 2.23 -18.94
N LYS A 381 19.56 1.75 -17.69
CA LYS A 381 18.71 2.31 -16.63
C LYS A 381 19.12 3.73 -16.28
N LEU A 382 18.12 4.53 -15.93
CA LEU A 382 18.28 5.91 -15.49
C LEU A 382 18.21 5.95 -13.97
N LEU A 383 19.24 6.50 -13.34
CA LEU A 383 19.31 6.71 -11.89
C LEU A 383 19.22 8.20 -11.60
N GLY A 384 18.27 8.61 -10.78
CA GLY A 384 18.03 10.01 -10.42
C GLY A 384 16.60 10.25 -10.00
N ASP A 385 16.24 11.52 -9.82
CA ASP A 385 14.86 11.92 -9.54
C ASP A 385 13.92 11.53 -10.70
N PRO A 386 12.68 11.05 -10.44
CA PRO A 386 11.73 10.67 -11.49
C PRO A 386 11.44 11.81 -12.50
N THR A 387 11.38 13.05 -12.05
CA THR A 387 11.17 14.23 -12.91
C THR A 387 12.34 14.44 -13.86
N GLU A 388 13.56 14.26 -13.36
CA GLU A 388 14.78 14.43 -14.15
C GLU A 388 15.02 13.29 -15.13
N THR A 389 14.81 12.06 -14.66
CA THR A 389 14.97 10.86 -15.46
C THR A 389 13.95 10.83 -16.60
N ALA A 390 12.74 11.38 -16.40
CA ALA A 390 11.73 11.57 -17.45
C ALA A 390 12.24 12.47 -18.61
N LEU A 391 12.96 13.55 -18.30
CA LEU A 391 13.54 14.45 -19.32
C LEU A 391 14.61 13.73 -20.16
N VAL A 392 15.49 12.96 -19.51
CA VAL A 392 16.53 12.17 -20.19
C VAL A 392 15.91 11.03 -20.99
N ALA A 393 14.90 10.36 -20.45
CA ALA A 393 14.13 9.33 -21.16
C ALA A 393 13.49 9.91 -22.42
N TYR A 394 12.85 11.08 -22.32
CA TYR A 394 12.28 11.77 -23.47
C TYR A 394 13.35 12.12 -24.52
N GLY A 395 14.51 12.63 -24.09
CA GLY A 395 15.67 12.84 -24.98
C GLY A 395 16.06 11.57 -25.74
N LYS A 396 16.17 10.43 -25.06
CA LYS A 396 16.47 9.14 -25.69
C LYS A 396 15.41 8.73 -26.72
N THR A 397 14.12 8.93 -26.45
CA THR A 397 13.04 8.62 -27.43
C THR A 397 13.14 9.46 -28.70
N GLN A 398 13.73 10.66 -28.61
CA GLN A 398 13.96 11.57 -29.73
C GLN A 398 15.36 11.42 -30.34
N ASN A 399 16.08 10.32 -30.05
CA ASN A 399 17.45 10.05 -30.49
C ASN A 399 18.50 11.08 -30.04
N TYR A 400 18.27 11.75 -28.91
CA TYR A 400 19.24 12.67 -28.31
C TYR A 400 20.21 11.90 -27.40
N ASP A 401 21.49 11.84 -27.81
CA ASP A 401 22.55 11.19 -27.04
C ASP A 401 23.17 12.16 -26.04
N VAL A 402 22.64 12.14 -24.81
CA VAL A 402 23.07 13.01 -23.71
C VAL A 402 24.53 12.78 -23.35
N ALA A 403 25.01 11.53 -23.34
CA ALA A 403 26.39 11.21 -22.95
C ALA A 403 27.40 11.78 -23.95
N LYS A 404 27.09 11.65 -25.25
CA LYS A 404 27.91 12.26 -26.31
C LYS A 404 27.85 13.79 -26.25
N ALA A 405 26.67 14.36 -26.02
CA ALA A 405 26.51 15.81 -25.91
C ALA A 405 27.30 16.40 -24.74
N LEU A 406 27.26 15.75 -23.56
CA LEU A 406 28.05 16.15 -22.38
C LEU A 406 29.55 15.93 -22.55
N THR A 407 29.97 14.95 -23.36
CA THR A 407 31.40 14.79 -23.71
C THR A 407 31.89 15.94 -24.59
N GLY A 408 31.06 16.42 -25.50
CA GLY A 408 31.36 17.56 -26.36
C GLY A 408 31.28 18.91 -25.63
N GLU A 409 30.32 19.06 -24.72
CA GLU A 409 30.10 20.25 -23.91
C GLU A 409 30.08 19.93 -22.40
N PRO A 410 31.26 19.68 -21.78
CA PRO A 410 31.32 19.19 -20.41
C PRO A 410 30.82 20.22 -19.40
N ARG A 411 30.11 19.73 -18.38
CA ARG A 411 29.71 20.50 -17.19
C ARG A 411 30.97 20.89 -16.42
N ILE A 412 31.13 22.19 -16.15
CA ILE A 412 32.30 22.75 -15.45
C ILE A 412 31.94 23.42 -14.11
N ALA A 413 30.67 23.78 -13.91
CA ALA A 413 30.16 24.35 -12.67
C ALA A 413 28.65 24.14 -12.56
N GLU A 414 28.09 24.36 -11.38
CA GLU A 414 26.66 24.20 -11.11
C GLU A 414 26.20 25.06 -9.94
N VAL A 415 24.90 25.31 -9.92
CA VAL A 415 24.14 25.76 -8.76
C VAL A 415 23.08 24.66 -8.53
N PRO A 416 23.27 23.77 -7.53
CA PRO A 416 22.37 22.64 -7.25
C PRO A 416 20.96 23.11 -6.91
N PHE A 417 19.95 22.28 -7.17
CA PHE A 417 18.56 22.63 -6.86
C PHE A 417 18.40 23.08 -5.41
N ASP A 418 17.63 24.15 -5.21
CA ASP A 418 17.28 24.65 -3.88
C ASP A 418 15.78 24.95 -3.82
N SER A 419 15.14 24.56 -2.72
CA SER A 419 13.68 24.61 -2.57
C SER A 419 13.14 26.02 -2.36
N GLU A 420 13.94 26.96 -1.86
CA GLU A 420 13.53 28.37 -1.74
C GLU A 420 13.50 29.03 -3.13
N ARG A 421 14.52 28.79 -3.95
CA ARG A 421 14.61 29.35 -5.32
C ARG A 421 13.84 28.57 -6.37
N LYS A 422 13.59 27.26 -6.16
CA LYS A 422 12.89 26.32 -7.07
C LYS A 422 13.49 26.19 -8.47
N LEU A 423 14.79 26.39 -8.58
CA LEU A 423 15.55 26.34 -9.85
C LEU A 423 16.74 25.39 -9.69
N MET A 424 17.31 24.94 -10.80
CA MET A 424 18.57 24.20 -10.91
C MET A 424 19.35 24.75 -12.10
N THR A 425 20.66 24.96 -11.95
CA THR A 425 21.49 25.53 -13.03
C THR A 425 22.80 24.79 -13.18
N THR A 426 23.20 24.57 -14.43
CA THR A 426 24.47 23.93 -14.79
C THR A 426 25.19 24.79 -15.82
N VAL A 427 26.52 24.77 -15.77
CA VAL A 427 27.37 25.54 -16.68
C VAL A 427 28.24 24.59 -17.48
N HIS A 428 28.16 24.70 -18.81
CA HIS A 428 28.80 23.81 -19.77
C HIS A 428 29.77 24.57 -20.66
N ARG A 429 30.92 23.97 -20.96
CA ARG A 429 31.89 24.56 -21.88
C ARG A 429 31.57 24.16 -23.31
N ARG A 430 31.21 25.11 -24.17
CA ARG A 430 30.90 24.86 -25.58
C ARG A 430 32.16 24.70 -26.43
N ALA A 431 32.00 24.12 -27.62
CA ALA A 431 33.09 23.93 -28.58
C ALA A 431 33.66 25.25 -29.14
N ASP A 432 32.88 26.34 -29.14
CA ASP A 432 33.31 27.68 -29.57
C ASP A 432 34.09 28.45 -28.49
N GLY A 433 34.31 27.84 -27.32
CA GLY A 433 35.00 28.44 -26.18
C GLY A 433 34.11 29.26 -25.25
N LYS A 434 32.84 29.49 -25.60
CA LYS A 434 31.86 30.14 -24.72
C LYS A 434 31.29 29.15 -23.71
N LEU A 435 30.58 29.68 -22.72
CA LEU A 435 29.93 28.90 -21.68
C LEU A 435 28.40 28.97 -21.85
N LEU A 436 27.76 27.80 -21.83
CA LEU A 436 26.31 27.66 -21.79
C LEU A 436 25.87 27.50 -20.34
N VAL A 437 25.09 28.45 -19.84
CA VAL A 437 24.38 28.34 -18.56
C VAL A 437 22.99 27.80 -18.87
N ALA A 438 22.69 26.57 -18.46
CA ALA A 438 21.41 25.91 -18.63
C ALA A 438 20.66 25.88 -17.29
N THR A 439 19.40 26.32 -17.29
CA THR A 439 18.59 26.40 -16.08
C THR A 439 17.23 25.76 -16.30
N LYS A 440 16.79 24.96 -15.31
CA LYS A 440 15.42 24.46 -15.22
C LYS A 440 14.79 24.84 -13.89
N GLY A 441 13.46 24.83 -13.83
CA GLY A 441 12.75 24.91 -12.56
C GLY A 441 11.30 25.37 -12.70
N ALA A 442 10.74 25.89 -11.61
CA ALA A 442 9.36 26.36 -11.60
C ALA A 442 9.14 27.51 -12.61
N PRO A 443 8.14 27.43 -13.52
CA PRO A 443 7.96 28.43 -14.58
C PRO A 443 7.80 29.87 -14.08
N ASP A 444 7.09 30.06 -12.97
CA ASP A 444 6.84 31.35 -12.33
C ASP A 444 8.10 31.98 -11.74
N GLU A 445 8.97 31.19 -11.10
CA GLU A 445 10.26 31.66 -10.58
C GLU A 445 11.26 31.93 -11.72
N LEU A 446 11.28 31.07 -12.73
CA LEU A 446 12.19 31.20 -13.86
C LEU A 446 11.89 32.47 -14.68
N LEU A 447 10.61 32.75 -14.95
CA LEU A 447 10.19 33.91 -15.74
C LEU A 447 10.56 35.26 -15.11
N LYS A 448 10.84 35.33 -13.80
CA LYS A 448 11.33 36.56 -13.15
C LYS A 448 12.75 36.93 -13.60
N ARG A 449 13.52 35.95 -14.11
CA ARG A 449 14.94 36.07 -14.48
C ARG A 449 15.16 36.10 -15.99
N VAL A 450 14.09 35.96 -16.75
CA VAL A 450 14.11 35.87 -18.22
C VAL A 450 13.81 37.24 -18.83
N THR A 451 14.65 37.65 -19.78
CA THR A 451 14.54 38.90 -20.54
C THR A 451 14.24 38.68 -22.02
N ASP A 452 14.58 37.50 -22.54
CA ASP A 452 14.52 37.18 -23.96
C ASP A 452 13.84 35.83 -24.18
N LEU A 453 13.35 35.57 -25.39
CA LEU A 453 12.70 34.35 -25.84
C LEU A 453 13.51 33.73 -26.99
N ALA A 454 13.70 32.41 -26.97
CA ALA A 454 14.20 31.67 -28.12
C ALA A 454 13.13 31.60 -29.21
N THR A 455 13.55 31.90 -30.45
CA THR A 455 12.74 31.76 -31.67
C THR A 455 13.56 30.92 -32.66
N GLY A 456 13.47 29.60 -32.55
CA GLY A 456 14.39 28.67 -33.22
C GLY A 456 15.84 28.89 -32.79
N GLU A 457 16.73 29.19 -33.75
CA GLU A 457 18.15 29.49 -33.47
C GLU A 457 18.43 30.95 -33.06
N ASN A 458 17.43 31.84 -33.18
CA ASN A 458 17.56 33.26 -32.84
C ASN A 458 16.91 33.61 -31.49
N THR A 459 17.13 34.83 -31.01
CA THR A 459 16.56 35.35 -29.76
C THR A 459 15.83 36.66 -30.00
N ALA A 460 14.69 36.86 -29.33
CA ALA A 460 13.93 38.12 -29.35
C ALA A 460 13.62 38.60 -27.92
N PRO A 461 13.50 39.91 -27.65
CA PRO A 461 13.10 40.40 -26.33
C PRO A 461 11.72 39.87 -25.92
N LEU A 462 11.57 39.43 -24.66
CA LEU A 462 10.31 38.91 -24.15
C LEU A 462 9.32 40.05 -23.90
N SER A 463 8.23 40.09 -24.66
CA SER A 463 7.12 41.02 -24.46
C SER A 463 6.15 40.56 -23.36
N ASP A 464 5.36 41.48 -22.80
CA ASP A 464 4.33 41.15 -21.81
C ASP A 464 3.27 40.18 -22.39
N SER A 465 2.92 40.32 -23.67
CA SER A 465 1.98 39.40 -24.34
C SER A 465 2.52 37.98 -24.46
N GLU A 466 3.83 37.82 -24.70
CA GLU A 466 4.46 36.49 -24.77
C GLU A 466 4.60 35.88 -23.37
N ARG A 467 4.92 36.70 -22.36
CA ARG A 467 4.93 36.27 -20.95
C ARG A 467 3.55 35.73 -20.54
N ASP A 468 2.47 36.44 -20.87
CA ASP A 468 1.10 36.00 -20.61
C ASP A 468 0.76 34.70 -21.37
N ALA A 469 1.23 34.56 -22.61
CA ALA A 469 1.04 33.32 -23.37
C ALA A 469 1.75 32.11 -22.73
N ILE A 470 2.98 32.30 -22.23
CA ILE A 470 3.73 31.24 -21.51
C ILE A 470 3.00 30.86 -20.22
N LEU A 471 2.55 31.85 -19.44
CA LEU A 471 1.80 31.60 -18.20
C LEU A 471 0.47 30.90 -18.47
N LYS A 472 -0.20 31.24 -19.58
CA LYS A 472 -1.40 30.54 -20.03
C LYS A 472 -1.08 29.09 -20.41
N ALA A 473 -0.04 28.82 -21.18
CA ALA A 473 0.36 27.46 -21.54
C ALA A 473 0.73 26.62 -20.30
N ASN A 474 1.43 27.23 -19.33
CA ASN A 474 1.69 26.62 -18.03
C ASN A 474 0.39 26.22 -17.31
N LYS A 475 -0.58 27.14 -17.26
CA LYS A 475 -1.89 26.88 -16.66
C LYS A 475 -2.66 25.77 -17.40
N ASP A 476 -2.68 25.80 -18.73
CA ASP A 476 -3.38 24.81 -19.56
C ASP A 476 -2.80 23.40 -19.38
N MET A 477 -1.48 23.28 -19.18
CA MET A 477 -0.82 22.01 -18.84
C MET A 477 -1.12 21.58 -17.40
N ALA A 478 -1.10 22.51 -16.44
CA ALA A 478 -1.45 22.21 -15.06
C ALA A 478 -2.90 21.73 -14.91
N THR A 479 -3.85 22.28 -15.67
CA THR A 479 -5.25 21.79 -15.72
C THR A 479 -5.35 20.36 -16.28
N GLN A 480 -4.36 19.92 -17.06
CA GLN A 480 -4.23 18.53 -17.51
C GLN A 480 -3.44 17.66 -16.52
N ALA A 481 -3.26 18.12 -15.28
CA ALA A 481 -2.50 17.47 -14.22
C ALA A 481 -1.01 17.23 -14.55
N LEU A 482 -0.47 17.94 -15.54
CA LEU A 482 0.94 17.84 -15.88
C LEU A 482 1.75 18.67 -14.89
N ARG A 483 2.79 18.07 -14.32
CA ARG A 483 3.87 18.79 -13.65
C ARG A 483 4.67 19.53 -14.71
N VAL A 484 4.73 20.86 -14.60
CA VAL A 484 5.38 21.72 -15.60
C VAL A 484 6.72 22.25 -15.09
N LEU A 485 7.76 22.15 -15.91
CA LEU A 485 9.05 22.79 -15.69
C LEU A 485 9.35 23.77 -16.82
N GLY A 486 9.87 24.94 -16.46
CA GLY A 486 10.43 25.90 -17.39
C GLY A 486 11.90 25.63 -17.66
N MET A 487 12.33 25.87 -18.90
CA MET A 487 13.71 25.74 -19.35
C MET A 487 14.18 27.08 -19.89
N ALA A 488 15.33 27.54 -19.44
CA ALA A 488 15.96 28.77 -19.92
C ALA A 488 17.47 28.62 -19.97
N TYR A 489 18.14 29.48 -20.73
CA TYR A 489 19.58 29.43 -20.88
C TYR A 489 20.19 30.82 -21.08
N LYS A 490 21.51 30.88 -20.94
CA LYS A 490 22.31 32.07 -21.27
C LYS A 490 23.67 31.63 -21.79
N VAL A 491 24.25 32.40 -22.69
CA VAL A 491 25.62 32.19 -23.16
C VAL A 491 26.50 33.30 -22.62
N ILE A 492 27.59 32.95 -21.95
CA ILE A 492 28.56 33.89 -21.35
C ILE A 492 29.98 33.59 -21.84
N ASP A 493 30.84 34.59 -21.88
CA ASP A 493 32.21 34.43 -22.38
C ASP A 493 33.18 33.90 -21.30
N THR A 494 32.96 34.26 -20.03
CA THR A 494 33.83 33.88 -18.91
C THR A 494 33.00 33.42 -17.71
N LEU A 495 33.52 32.43 -16.97
CA LEU A 495 32.91 31.98 -15.74
C LEU A 495 33.08 33.07 -14.65
N PRO A 496 32.02 33.50 -13.96
CA PRO A 496 32.14 34.42 -12.83
C PRO A 496 33.00 33.82 -11.71
N GLU A 497 33.67 34.66 -10.91
CA GLU A 497 34.49 34.18 -9.76
C GLU A 497 33.67 33.38 -8.74
N LYS A 498 32.40 33.76 -8.55
CA LYS A 498 31.45 33.06 -7.72
C LYS A 498 30.31 32.56 -8.61
N VAL A 499 30.02 31.26 -8.55
CA VAL A 499 28.91 30.64 -9.30
C VAL A 499 27.75 30.47 -8.33
N ASP A 500 26.81 31.41 -8.37
CA ASP A 500 25.60 31.42 -7.55
C ASP A 500 24.41 31.99 -8.33
N SER A 501 23.22 31.91 -7.72
CA SER A 501 21.97 32.34 -8.36
C SER A 501 22.02 33.80 -8.85
N ASP A 502 22.64 34.71 -8.09
CA ASP A 502 22.69 36.13 -8.45
C ASP A 502 23.59 36.40 -9.65
N THR A 503 24.66 35.61 -9.81
CA THR A 503 25.67 35.81 -10.86
C THR A 503 25.32 35.12 -12.17
N VAL A 504 24.77 33.90 -12.13
CA VAL A 504 24.53 33.10 -13.35
C VAL A 504 23.07 33.03 -13.80
N GLU A 505 22.08 33.26 -12.92
CA GLU A 505 20.65 33.13 -13.23
C GLU A 505 19.96 34.49 -13.40
N ASN A 506 20.50 35.33 -14.27
CA ASN A 506 19.97 36.65 -14.59
C ASN A 506 20.01 36.89 -16.11
N HIS A 507 19.06 37.65 -16.64
CA HIS A 507 18.99 37.99 -18.08
C HIS A 507 19.03 36.73 -18.97
N MET A 508 18.18 35.77 -18.62
CA MET A 508 18.11 34.46 -19.25
C MET A 508 17.21 34.53 -20.50
N ILE A 509 17.40 33.58 -21.41
CA ILE A 509 16.60 33.37 -22.61
C ILE A 509 15.68 32.17 -22.36
N PHE A 510 14.37 32.37 -22.51
CA PHE A 510 13.39 31.29 -22.40
C PHE A 510 13.54 30.29 -23.55
N ALA A 511 13.72 29.00 -23.25
CA ALA A 511 13.72 27.95 -24.26
C ALA A 511 12.32 27.33 -24.45
N GLY A 512 11.60 27.08 -23.34
CA GLY A 512 10.30 26.45 -23.40
C GLY A 512 9.80 25.91 -22.06
N LEU A 513 8.64 25.24 -22.09
CA LEU A 513 8.09 24.46 -20.98
C LEU A 513 8.06 22.98 -21.34
N VAL A 514 8.18 22.13 -20.32
CA VAL A 514 7.99 20.68 -20.43
C VAL A 514 6.94 20.26 -19.41
N GLY A 515 5.85 19.66 -19.88
CA GLY A 515 4.78 19.08 -19.06
C GLY A 515 4.92 17.57 -19.00
N MET A 516 4.91 17.01 -17.80
CA MET A 516 5.09 15.59 -17.56
C MET A 516 4.14 15.08 -16.49
N ILE A 517 3.83 13.79 -16.53
CA ILE A 517 2.93 13.13 -15.58
C ILE A 517 3.38 11.68 -15.40
N ASP A 518 2.93 11.02 -14.34
CA ASP A 518 2.92 9.56 -14.26
C ASP A 518 1.68 9.06 -15.02
N PRO A 519 1.82 8.52 -16.25
CA PRO A 519 0.69 8.22 -17.10
C PRO A 519 -0.07 6.99 -16.57
N GLU A 520 -1.37 6.98 -16.82
CA GLU A 520 -2.20 5.81 -16.62
C GLU A 520 -1.71 4.59 -17.43
N ARG A 521 -2.01 3.39 -16.92
CA ARG A 521 -1.80 2.17 -17.70
C ARG A 521 -2.82 2.12 -18.85
N PRO A 522 -2.42 1.74 -20.09
CA PRO A 522 -3.34 1.70 -21.23
C PRO A 522 -4.59 0.83 -21.01
N GLU A 523 -4.47 -0.21 -20.20
CA GLU A 523 -5.53 -1.14 -19.85
C GLU A 523 -6.43 -0.68 -18.68
N ALA A 524 -6.02 0.35 -17.92
CA ALA A 524 -6.71 0.76 -16.70
C ALA A 524 -8.11 1.31 -16.99
N GLU A 525 -8.26 2.15 -18.01
CA GLU A 525 -9.58 2.71 -18.41
C GLU A 525 -10.58 1.59 -18.76
N ALA A 526 -10.14 0.63 -19.59
CA ALA A 526 -10.98 -0.50 -19.99
C ALA A 526 -11.36 -1.38 -18.79
N ALA A 527 -10.42 -1.63 -17.87
CA ALA A 527 -10.67 -2.39 -16.65
C ALA A 527 -11.63 -1.67 -15.68
N VAL A 528 -11.53 -0.35 -15.54
CA VAL A 528 -12.46 0.47 -14.76
C VAL A 528 -13.88 0.39 -15.35
N ALA A 529 -14.01 0.47 -16.67
CA ALA A 529 -15.29 0.32 -17.36
C ALA A 529 -15.88 -1.10 -17.17
N GLU A 530 -15.06 -2.14 -17.27
CA GLU A 530 -15.48 -3.53 -17.03
C GLU A 530 -15.93 -3.74 -15.57
N ALA A 531 -15.19 -3.20 -14.60
CA ALA A 531 -15.58 -3.25 -13.19
C ALA A 531 -16.94 -2.59 -12.95
N LYS A 532 -17.17 -1.40 -13.52
CA LYS A 532 -18.48 -0.71 -13.45
C LYS A 532 -19.59 -1.54 -14.09
N ALA A 533 -19.36 -2.12 -15.27
CA ALA A 533 -20.32 -2.99 -15.94
C ALA A 533 -20.64 -4.26 -15.13
N ALA A 534 -19.68 -4.75 -14.34
CA ALA A 534 -19.83 -5.89 -13.44
C ALA A 534 -20.52 -5.53 -12.10
N GLY A 535 -20.96 -4.28 -11.92
CA GLY A 535 -21.63 -3.78 -10.72
C GLY A 535 -20.69 -3.38 -9.58
N ILE A 536 -19.39 -3.26 -9.86
CA ILE A 536 -18.35 -2.92 -8.89
C ILE A 536 -18.09 -1.41 -8.97
N ARG A 537 -17.98 -0.74 -7.81
CA ARG A 537 -17.60 0.67 -7.75
C ARG A 537 -16.08 0.79 -7.62
N PRO A 538 -15.36 1.26 -8.65
CA PRO A 538 -13.95 1.62 -8.52
C PRO A 538 -13.81 2.94 -7.77
N MET A 539 -12.79 3.05 -6.94
CA MET A 539 -12.40 4.25 -6.22
C MET A 539 -10.90 4.45 -6.32
N MET A 540 -10.46 5.71 -6.32
CA MET A 540 -9.06 6.09 -6.30
C MET A 540 -8.71 6.69 -4.94
N ILE A 541 -7.64 6.21 -4.34
CA ILE A 541 -7.06 6.74 -3.11
C ILE A 541 -5.63 7.16 -3.43
N THR A 542 -5.24 8.39 -3.09
CA THR A 542 -3.91 8.91 -3.46
C THR A 542 -3.41 9.99 -2.51
N GLY A 543 -2.07 10.09 -2.41
CA GLY A 543 -1.38 11.22 -1.77
C GLY A 543 -1.33 12.48 -2.64
N ASP A 544 -1.69 12.39 -3.92
CA ASP A 544 -1.62 13.52 -4.86
C ASP A 544 -2.54 14.68 -4.49
N HIS A 545 -2.28 15.83 -5.09
CA HIS A 545 -3.16 17.00 -5.02
C HIS A 545 -4.55 16.71 -5.63
N ARG A 546 -5.57 17.39 -5.11
CA ARG A 546 -6.98 17.26 -5.54
C ARG A 546 -7.13 17.31 -7.06
N ASP A 547 -6.65 18.38 -7.68
CA ASP A 547 -6.80 18.63 -9.13
C ASP A 547 -6.15 17.53 -9.99
N THR A 548 -5.00 17.00 -9.55
CA THR A 548 -4.31 15.90 -10.24
C THR A 548 -5.10 14.60 -10.12
N ALA A 549 -5.55 14.27 -8.91
CA ALA A 549 -6.33 13.07 -8.65
C ALA A 549 -7.65 13.08 -9.43
N GLU A 550 -8.32 14.23 -9.46
CA GLU A 550 -9.56 14.45 -10.21
C GLU A 550 -9.36 14.25 -11.71
N ALA A 551 -8.35 14.91 -12.31
CA ALA A 551 -8.08 14.78 -13.74
C ALA A 551 -7.80 13.33 -14.16
N ILE A 552 -7.01 12.59 -13.38
CA ILE A 552 -6.72 11.17 -13.66
C ILE A 552 -8.00 10.32 -13.48
N ALA A 553 -8.79 10.59 -12.44
CA ALA A 553 -10.04 9.87 -12.19
C ALA A 553 -11.08 10.07 -13.31
N VAL A 554 -11.15 11.28 -13.89
CA VAL A 554 -11.99 11.55 -15.08
C VAL A 554 -11.48 10.78 -16.30
N ARG A 555 -10.16 10.77 -16.56
CA ARG A 555 -9.56 10.04 -17.69
C ARG A 555 -9.82 8.54 -17.63
N LEU A 556 -9.67 7.96 -16.44
CA LEU A 556 -9.93 6.54 -16.20
C LEU A 556 -11.43 6.20 -16.19
N GLY A 557 -12.30 7.21 -16.21
CA GLY A 557 -13.75 7.02 -16.11
C GLY A 557 -14.18 6.54 -14.73
N ILE A 558 -13.47 6.87 -13.65
CA ILE A 558 -13.88 6.60 -12.26
C ILE A 558 -15.00 7.55 -11.85
N ILE A 559 -14.85 8.84 -12.15
CA ILE A 559 -15.87 9.89 -11.99
C ILE A 559 -16.21 10.50 -13.36
N ASP A 560 -17.39 11.11 -13.45
CA ASP A 560 -17.80 11.82 -14.65
C ASP A 560 -17.18 13.24 -14.67
N GLN A 561 -17.03 13.81 -15.87
CA GLN A 561 -16.48 15.15 -16.02
C GLN A 561 -17.39 16.21 -15.37
N GLY A 562 -16.85 16.99 -14.43
CA GLY A 562 -17.59 18.00 -13.66
C GLY A 562 -18.28 17.50 -12.39
N ASP A 563 -17.98 16.26 -11.96
CA ASP A 563 -18.42 15.68 -10.68
C ASP A 563 -17.41 15.98 -9.55
N ASP A 564 -17.05 17.25 -9.38
CA ASP A 564 -16.01 17.71 -8.46
C ASP A 564 -16.36 17.42 -6.98
N ASP A 565 -17.65 17.23 -6.69
CA ASP A 565 -18.21 16.86 -5.39
C ASP A 565 -17.90 15.38 -5.02
N ALA A 566 -17.49 14.56 -5.99
CA ALA A 566 -17.07 13.17 -5.75
C ALA A 566 -15.60 13.07 -5.27
N VAL A 567 -14.90 14.19 -5.14
CA VAL A 567 -13.51 14.29 -4.68
C VAL A 567 -13.45 14.89 -3.27
N ILE A 568 -12.75 14.23 -2.37
CA ILE A 568 -12.51 14.72 -1.00
C ILE A 568 -11.02 14.63 -0.65
N THR A 569 -10.53 15.61 0.10
CA THR A 569 -9.15 15.63 0.61
C THR A 569 -9.05 15.05 2.03
N GLY A 570 -7.87 14.59 2.43
CA GLY A 570 -7.62 14.14 3.81
C GLY A 570 -8.03 15.18 4.86
N ALA A 571 -7.69 16.46 4.65
CA ALA A 571 -8.04 17.53 5.58
C ALA A 571 -9.56 17.78 5.69
N GLU A 572 -10.33 17.57 4.62
CA GLU A 572 -11.80 17.63 4.65
C GLU A 572 -12.40 16.39 5.32
N LEU A 573 -11.74 15.23 5.19
CA LEU A 573 -12.13 13.99 5.84
C LEU A 573 -11.93 14.04 7.37
N ASP A 574 -10.89 14.73 7.85
CA ASP A 574 -10.63 14.93 9.28
C ASP A 574 -11.64 15.85 9.97
N GLN A 575 -12.30 16.71 9.20
CA GLN A 575 -13.39 17.55 9.70
C GLN A 575 -14.69 16.76 9.89
N GLN A 576 -14.81 15.56 9.32
CA GLN A 576 -15.98 14.70 9.44
C GLN A 576 -15.78 13.65 10.53
N SER A 577 -16.78 13.53 11.42
CA SER A 577 -16.86 12.40 12.34
C SER A 577 -17.08 11.07 11.58
N ASP A 578 -16.68 9.94 12.16
CA ASP A 578 -16.81 8.63 11.51
C ASP A 578 -18.28 8.27 11.17
N ASP A 579 -19.25 8.70 11.98
CA ASP A 579 -20.67 8.46 11.73
C ASP A 579 -21.22 9.34 10.59
N GLU A 580 -20.72 10.57 10.47
CA GLU A 580 -21.08 11.46 9.37
C GLU A 580 -20.46 10.98 8.06
N PHE A 581 -19.17 10.63 8.11
CA PHE A 581 -18.46 10.10 6.97
C PHE A 581 -19.08 8.78 6.48
N ALA A 582 -19.43 7.86 7.38
CA ALA A 582 -20.11 6.62 7.01
C ALA A 582 -21.44 6.85 6.26
N LYS A 583 -22.20 7.90 6.60
CA LYS A 583 -23.42 8.27 5.85
C LYS A 583 -23.07 8.78 4.46
N ASN A 584 -22.07 9.66 4.36
CA ASN A 584 -21.67 10.36 3.15
C ASN A 584 -20.72 9.58 2.23
N VAL A 585 -20.13 8.46 2.66
CA VAL A 585 -19.06 7.74 1.95
C VAL A 585 -19.39 7.40 0.49
N ALA A 586 -20.67 7.19 0.17
CA ALA A 586 -21.13 6.86 -1.18
C ALA A 586 -21.13 8.04 -2.16
N LYS A 587 -20.93 9.27 -1.67
CA LYS A 587 -20.78 10.48 -2.49
C LYS A 587 -19.41 10.52 -3.16
N TYR A 588 -18.39 10.00 -2.49
CA TYR A 588 -17.01 10.15 -2.92
C TYR A 588 -16.55 8.91 -3.71
N SER A 589 -15.64 9.13 -4.65
CA SER A 589 -14.93 8.10 -5.42
C SER A 589 -13.43 8.38 -5.50
N VAL A 590 -13.00 9.60 -5.19
CA VAL A 590 -11.59 10.01 -5.24
C VAL A 590 -11.22 10.63 -3.89
N TYR A 591 -10.16 10.11 -3.30
CA TYR A 591 -9.62 10.59 -2.03
C TYR A 591 -8.19 11.07 -2.25
N ALA A 592 -7.96 12.37 -2.10
CA ALA A 592 -6.69 13.04 -2.37
C ALA A 592 -5.97 13.44 -1.07
N ARG A 593 -4.64 13.55 -1.09
CA ARG A 593 -3.81 13.86 0.09
C ARG A 593 -4.18 13.06 1.34
N VAL A 594 -4.34 11.74 1.19
CA VAL A 594 -4.74 10.87 2.31
C VAL A 594 -3.56 10.34 3.12
N ALA A 595 -3.75 10.24 4.43
CA ALA A 595 -2.84 9.55 5.36
C ALA A 595 -3.20 8.05 5.49
N PRO A 596 -2.31 7.19 6.02
CA PRO A 596 -2.58 5.77 6.25
C PRO A 596 -3.90 5.51 7.02
N GLU A 597 -4.18 6.31 8.04
CA GLU A 597 -5.36 6.20 8.89
C GLU A 597 -6.66 6.47 8.10
N HIS A 598 -6.59 7.37 7.12
CA HIS A 598 -7.72 7.68 6.25
C HIS A 598 -8.10 6.48 5.39
N LYS A 599 -7.12 5.72 4.90
CA LYS A 599 -7.35 4.51 4.10
C LYS A 599 -8.17 3.49 4.90
N VAL A 600 -7.81 3.27 6.17
CA VAL A 600 -8.57 2.39 7.09
C VAL A 600 -9.98 2.94 7.35
N ARG A 601 -10.13 4.25 7.59
CA ARG A 601 -11.45 4.89 7.78
C ARG A 601 -12.37 4.69 6.57
N ILE A 602 -11.84 4.81 5.34
CA ILE A 602 -12.57 4.60 4.09
C ILE A 602 -13.08 3.16 3.98
N VAL A 603 -12.20 2.17 4.21
CA VAL A 603 -12.56 0.75 4.20
C VAL A 603 -13.67 0.45 5.20
N ASN A 604 -13.49 0.87 6.46
CA ASN A 604 -14.46 0.65 7.53
C ASN A 604 -15.83 1.29 7.24
N ALA A 605 -15.85 2.48 6.64
CA ALA A 605 -17.09 3.18 6.29
C ALA A 605 -17.92 2.41 5.26
N TRP A 606 -17.28 1.77 4.28
CA TRP A 606 -17.96 0.91 3.30
C TRP A 606 -18.39 -0.44 3.89
N GLN A 607 -17.55 -1.06 4.72
CA GLN A 607 -17.91 -2.29 5.44
C GLN A 607 -19.12 -2.08 6.37
N LYS A 608 -19.21 -0.93 7.06
CA LYS A 608 -20.39 -0.54 7.86
C LYS A 608 -21.68 -0.43 7.03
N LYS A 609 -21.58 -0.20 5.71
CA LYS A 609 -22.72 -0.26 4.78
C LYS A 609 -23.01 -1.67 4.25
N GLY A 610 -22.32 -2.69 4.74
CA GLY A 610 -22.46 -4.07 4.31
C GLY A 610 -21.93 -4.32 2.89
N LYS A 611 -20.92 -3.55 2.47
CA LYS A 611 -20.25 -3.71 1.18
C LYS A 611 -18.93 -4.45 1.34
N VAL A 612 -18.63 -5.34 0.39
CA VAL A 612 -17.34 -6.05 0.34
C VAL A 612 -16.30 -5.18 -0.36
N VAL A 613 -15.24 -4.83 0.38
CA VAL A 613 -14.20 -3.89 -0.05
C VAL A 613 -12.92 -4.65 -0.38
N ALA A 614 -12.47 -4.49 -1.63
CA ALA A 614 -11.11 -4.81 -2.04
C ALA A 614 -10.25 -3.55 -1.95
N MET A 615 -9.11 -3.63 -1.26
CA MET A 615 -8.14 -2.53 -1.15
C MET A 615 -6.85 -2.95 -1.86
N THR A 616 -6.30 -2.07 -2.69
CA THR A 616 -4.94 -2.27 -3.24
C THR A 616 -3.93 -1.33 -2.61
N GLY A 617 -2.67 -1.75 -2.62
CA GLY A 617 -1.56 -0.94 -2.13
C GLY A 617 -0.21 -1.61 -2.34
N ASP A 618 0.84 -0.80 -2.29
CA ASP A 618 2.23 -1.21 -2.50
C ASP A 618 3.16 -0.76 -1.37
N GLY A 619 2.79 0.28 -0.62
CA GLY A 619 3.58 0.82 0.48
C GLY A 619 3.25 0.22 1.86
N VAL A 620 4.06 0.54 2.86
CA VAL A 620 3.81 0.14 4.26
C VAL A 620 2.65 0.94 4.85
N ASN A 621 2.43 2.16 4.36
CA ASN A 621 1.23 2.97 4.63
C ASN A 621 -0.09 2.28 4.26
N ASP A 622 -0.08 1.37 3.28
CA ASP A 622 -1.28 0.64 2.85
C ASP A 622 -1.56 -0.58 3.70
N ALA A 623 -0.54 -1.15 4.35
CA ALA A 623 -0.64 -2.40 5.08
C ALA A 623 -1.79 -2.46 6.10
N PRO A 624 -2.10 -1.40 6.89
CA PRO A 624 -3.27 -1.38 7.76
C PRO A 624 -4.60 -1.50 7.01
N ALA A 625 -4.75 -0.77 5.91
CA ALA A 625 -5.97 -0.78 5.12
C ALA A 625 -6.12 -2.07 4.31
N LEU A 626 -5.01 -2.64 3.81
CA LEU A 626 -4.97 -3.96 3.19
C LEU A 626 -5.44 -5.05 4.17
N LYS A 627 -4.99 -4.98 5.43
CA LYS A 627 -5.39 -5.95 6.47
C LYS A 627 -6.83 -5.76 6.92
N ALA A 628 -7.33 -4.52 6.98
CA ALA A 628 -8.69 -4.21 7.40
C ALA A 628 -9.74 -4.49 6.32
N ALA A 629 -9.34 -4.46 5.04
CA ALA A 629 -10.23 -4.76 3.92
C ALA A 629 -10.71 -6.21 3.95
N ASP A 630 -11.87 -6.46 3.36
CA ASP A 630 -12.37 -7.83 3.18
C ASP A 630 -11.43 -8.65 2.26
N ILE A 631 -10.76 -7.95 1.35
CA ILE A 631 -9.63 -8.48 0.61
C ILE A 631 -8.54 -7.42 0.40
N GLY A 632 -7.35 -7.66 0.97
CA GLY A 632 -6.15 -6.89 0.72
C GLY A 632 -5.38 -7.39 -0.49
N ILE A 633 -5.05 -6.50 -1.43
CA ILE A 633 -4.34 -6.78 -2.67
C ILE A 633 -2.99 -6.04 -2.71
N GLY A 634 -1.89 -6.77 -2.56
CA GLY A 634 -0.53 -6.22 -2.65
C GLY A 634 0.01 -6.21 -4.07
N MET A 635 0.89 -5.26 -4.39
CA MET A 635 1.68 -5.26 -5.62
C MET A 635 2.87 -6.23 -5.51
N GLY A 636 3.17 -6.96 -6.58
CA GLY A 636 4.23 -7.97 -6.64
C GLY A 636 5.60 -7.42 -6.98
N ILE A 637 5.66 -6.43 -7.88
CA ILE A 637 6.93 -5.84 -8.37
C ILE A 637 7.30 -4.63 -7.50
N THR A 638 6.42 -3.63 -7.38
CA THR A 638 6.67 -2.41 -6.59
C THR A 638 6.36 -2.58 -5.10
N GLY A 639 5.52 -3.56 -4.74
CA GLY A 639 5.06 -3.72 -3.37
C GLY A 639 6.16 -4.12 -2.39
N THR A 640 6.19 -3.41 -1.26
CA THR A 640 7.04 -3.71 -0.10
C THR A 640 6.69 -5.08 0.49
N GLU A 641 7.65 -5.75 1.13
CA GLU A 641 7.38 -7.03 1.80
C GLU A 641 6.33 -6.92 2.92
N VAL A 642 6.19 -5.73 3.53
CA VAL A 642 5.13 -5.47 4.52
C VAL A 642 3.75 -5.42 3.86
N SER A 643 3.60 -4.71 2.74
CA SER A 643 2.33 -4.66 1.99
C SER A 643 1.92 -6.06 1.49
N LYS A 644 2.85 -6.80 0.89
CA LYS A 644 2.66 -8.20 0.48
C LYS A 644 2.29 -9.07 1.67
N GLY A 645 2.98 -8.90 2.80
CA GLY A 645 2.73 -9.60 4.05
C GLY A 645 1.34 -9.36 4.64
N ALA A 646 0.83 -8.13 4.54
CA ALA A 646 -0.51 -7.74 5.00
C ALA A 646 -1.64 -8.17 4.04
N SER A 647 -1.33 -8.31 2.75
CA SER A 647 -2.31 -8.68 1.71
C SER A 647 -2.73 -10.16 1.73
N ASP A 648 -3.97 -10.41 1.30
CA ASP A 648 -4.53 -11.76 1.09
C ASP A 648 -4.23 -12.29 -0.32
N MET A 649 -3.97 -11.39 -1.27
CA MET A 649 -3.61 -11.66 -2.66
C MET A 649 -2.50 -10.70 -3.11
N VAL A 650 -1.60 -11.17 -3.98
CA VAL A 650 -0.54 -10.36 -4.60
C VAL A 650 -0.69 -10.39 -6.12
N LEU A 651 -0.62 -9.23 -6.78
CA LEU A 651 -0.60 -9.11 -8.23
C LEU A 651 0.83 -9.21 -8.73
N ALA A 652 1.17 -10.26 -9.47
CA ALA A 652 2.54 -10.47 -9.95
C ALA A 652 2.99 -9.48 -11.03
N ASP A 653 2.05 -8.71 -11.60
CA ASP A 653 2.24 -7.78 -12.70
C ASP A 653 1.88 -6.31 -12.35
N ASP A 654 1.50 -6.06 -11.10
CA ASP A 654 1.06 -4.76 -10.56
C ASP A 654 -0.07 -4.10 -11.36
N ASN A 655 -0.97 -4.92 -11.93
CA ASN A 655 -1.96 -4.43 -12.88
C ASN A 655 -3.39 -4.47 -12.31
N PHE A 656 -4.06 -3.32 -12.30
CA PHE A 656 -5.47 -3.21 -11.94
C PHE A 656 -6.38 -4.16 -12.75
N ALA A 657 -6.11 -4.37 -14.05
CA ALA A 657 -6.90 -5.25 -14.90
C ALA A 657 -6.92 -6.70 -14.39
N THR A 658 -5.83 -7.14 -13.75
CA THR A 658 -5.72 -8.48 -13.15
C THR A 658 -6.70 -8.68 -11.99
N ILE A 659 -7.08 -7.60 -11.28
CA ILE A 659 -8.11 -7.65 -10.23
C ILE A 659 -9.46 -8.01 -10.82
N VAL A 660 -9.85 -7.36 -11.93
CA VAL A 660 -11.14 -7.61 -12.60
C VAL A 660 -11.23 -9.06 -13.08
N VAL A 661 -10.14 -9.56 -13.67
CA VAL A 661 -10.00 -10.96 -14.08
C VAL A 661 -10.08 -11.92 -12.89
N ALA A 662 -9.50 -11.55 -11.75
CA ALA A 662 -9.56 -12.37 -10.55
C ALA A 662 -10.97 -12.36 -9.93
N VAL A 663 -11.72 -11.25 -10.00
CA VAL A 663 -13.15 -11.22 -9.64
C VAL A 663 -13.96 -12.17 -10.54
N GLU A 664 -13.68 -12.22 -11.85
CA GLU A 664 -14.31 -13.16 -12.78
C GLU A 664 -14.13 -14.62 -12.33
N GLU A 665 -12.90 -15.02 -12.00
CA GLU A 665 -12.59 -16.36 -11.51
C GLU A 665 -13.19 -16.63 -10.12
N GLY A 666 -13.21 -15.64 -9.22
CA GLY A 666 -13.85 -15.73 -7.91
C GLY A 666 -15.35 -16.02 -8.01
N ARG A 667 -16.05 -15.33 -8.93
CA ARG A 667 -17.47 -15.59 -9.22
C ARG A 667 -17.70 -17.01 -9.77
N LYS A 668 -16.80 -17.52 -10.61
CA LYS A 668 -16.87 -18.92 -11.11
C LYS A 668 -16.70 -19.93 -9.97
N VAL A 669 -15.74 -19.68 -9.07
CA VAL A 669 -15.49 -20.51 -7.89
C VAL A 669 -16.73 -20.57 -7.00
N PHE A 670 -17.32 -19.41 -6.68
CA PHE A 670 -18.56 -19.33 -5.90
C PHE A 670 -19.70 -20.14 -6.54
N SER A 671 -19.93 -19.98 -7.85
CA SER A 671 -20.94 -20.74 -8.58
C SER A 671 -20.69 -22.27 -8.50
N ASN A 672 -19.44 -22.71 -8.57
CA ASN A 672 -19.09 -24.12 -8.47
C ASN A 672 -19.30 -24.68 -7.06
N ILE A 673 -19.01 -23.89 -6.02
CA ILE A 673 -19.30 -24.25 -4.63
C ILE A 673 -20.80 -24.45 -4.44
N GLN A 674 -21.64 -23.53 -4.96
CA GLN A 674 -23.10 -23.68 -4.90
C GLN A 674 -23.59 -24.97 -5.57
N LYS A 675 -23.08 -25.29 -6.77
CA LYS A 675 -23.42 -26.54 -7.48
C LYS A 675 -23.02 -27.78 -6.69
N ALA A 676 -21.84 -27.76 -6.06
CA ALA A 676 -21.37 -28.87 -5.25
C ALA A 676 -22.20 -29.07 -3.98
N ILE A 677 -22.58 -27.99 -3.30
CA ILE A 677 -23.51 -28.02 -2.17
C ILE A 677 -24.84 -28.63 -2.59
N GLN A 678 -25.42 -28.15 -3.70
CA GLN A 678 -26.69 -28.68 -4.22
C GLN A 678 -26.61 -30.19 -4.52
N TYR A 679 -25.49 -30.64 -5.09
CA TYR A 679 -25.25 -32.05 -5.35
C TYR A 679 -25.20 -32.88 -4.05
N LEU A 680 -24.41 -32.46 -3.06
CA LEU A 680 -24.31 -33.15 -1.76
C LEU A 680 -25.65 -33.21 -1.04
N LEU A 681 -26.36 -32.08 -0.97
CA LEU A 681 -27.66 -32.03 -0.30
C LEU A 681 -28.72 -32.89 -0.99
N SER A 682 -28.66 -33.03 -2.31
CA SER A 682 -29.57 -33.92 -3.05
C SER A 682 -29.31 -35.38 -2.72
N ALA A 683 -28.05 -35.79 -2.53
CA ALA A 683 -27.68 -37.14 -2.11
C ALA A 683 -28.15 -37.42 -0.67
N ASN A 684 -27.84 -36.52 0.27
CA ASN A 684 -28.26 -36.66 1.67
C ASN A 684 -29.79 -36.73 1.81
N LEU A 685 -30.54 -35.95 1.01
CA LEU A 685 -31.99 -36.04 0.98
C LEU A 685 -32.47 -37.43 0.53
N GLY A 686 -31.82 -38.03 -0.47
CA GLY A 686 -32.12 -39.39 -0.92
C GLY A 686 -31.90 -40.45 0.16
N GLU A 687 -30.79 -40.35 0.91
CA GLU A 687 -30.50 -41.24 2.04
C GLU A 687 -31.55 -41.11 3.15
N VAL A 688 -31.88 -39.88 3.52
CA VAL A 688 -32.90 -39.59 4.54
C VAL A 688 -34.26 -40.14 4.13
N LEU A 689 -34.68 -39.92 2.88
CA LEU A 689 -35.95 -40.45 2.37
C LEU A 689 -35.96 -41.98 2.35
N THR A 690 -34.84 -42.61 1.99
CA THR A 690 -34.73 -44.08 1.97
C THR A 690 -34.88 -44.67 3.37
N LEU A 691 -34.15 -44.12 4.35
CA LEU A 691 -34.26 -44.54 5.75
C LEU A 691 -35.64 -44.26 6.35
N PHE A 692 -36.26 -43.12 6.00
CA PHE A 692 -37.62 -42.80 6.40
C PHE A 692 -38.66 -43.76 5.82
N MET A 693 -38.49 -44.21 4.57
CA MET A 693 -39.38 -45.21 3.97
C MET A 693 -39.18 -46.62 4.55
N MET A 694 -38.00 -46.92 5.10
CA MET A 694 -37.71 -48.18 5.79
C MET A 694 -38.29 -48.24 7.21
N THR A 695 -38.63 -47.09 7.81
CA THR A 695 -39.23 -46.95 9.16
C THR A 695 -40.75 -46.82 9.11
#